data_AF-A0A2T0LMY3-F1
#
_entry.id   AF-A0A2T0LMY3-F1
#
_cell.length_a   1.000
_cell.length_b   1.000
_cell.length_c   1.000
_cell.angle_alpha   90.00
_cell.angle_beta   90.00
_cell.angle_gamma   90.00
#
_symmetry.space_group_name_H-M   'P 1'
#
loop_
_entity.id
_entity.type
_entity.pdbx_description
1 polymer ?
#
loop_
_entity_poly.entity_id
_entity_poly.type
_entity_poly.pdbx_seq_one_letter_code
_entity_poly.pdbx_strand_id
1 'polypeptide(L)'
;MHWLIAPFEVSFMQRALWGGLLVALVCALVGTWVVLRGMAFLGDAMAHGMLPGVAVASLLGGNLMLGAALSAGAMAAGVTALGRWSRLSRDTSIGLLFVGMLALGVIIVSHSRSFAVDLTGFLFGDVLAVRAADLAFLAAAVVLAALVSALGYRSFVALAFDPRKAHTLGLRPRWANAALLGLVTLAVVASFHVVGTLLVFGLLVAPPAAALLWARRVPAIMVGAALLGAVSVVAGLLVSWHFGTSAGATIVAVSVALFFVSALAVRLKGKVAAGAALLLVACGPGTADPASSQPSVPHGYVEGAEEVAEAQPRLVVADADSGAVRVVDLLTGEVTEAGDVDAVRGLHGDGRFAYLDSAGGAVHVIDSGVWTVDHGDHVHYYRAPIRAVGTVDGGRTIAVHGDAARTVVSFAVGGARLLDRTRLEAGTVGGTGTLDRQGEAGAVPYAGQVLVPSGDAVEVRTPEGERRAVVAEPCPRPSGEAVTRRGVVFGCADGALLVTEDDDAFTGEKIRYPAGVAEADRAREFAHRAGGTTLVARAGDRGLWALDLDARTWRLVGAGPVIAANTAGAGTPLLALTADGTLRAFDSESGREIARKRVLAHPVTEGGPRPVIEIDTSRAYVNDIAARTVHEIDYADDLRVARTFELDIRSTYLVETGR
;
A
#
# COMPACT_ATOMS: atom_id res chain seq x y z
N MET A 1 9.35 0.85 32.70
CA MET A 1 7.96 0.39 32.46
C MET A 1 7.29 1.16 31.33
N HIS A 2 7.47 2.49 31.23
CA HIS A 2 6.94 3.31 30.13
C HIS A 2 7.25 2.75 28.73
N TRP A 3 8.48 2.29 28.50
CA TRP A 3 8.92 1.64 27.24
C TRP A 3 8.09 0.42 26.80
N LEU A 4 7.53 -0.34 27.75
CA LEU A 4 6.74 -1.54 27.45
C LEU A 4 5.26 -1.23 27.22
N ILE A 5 4.75 -0.13 27.78
CA ILE A 5 3.32 0.18 27.80
C ILE A 5 2.97 1.28 26.79
N ALA A 6 3.89 2.23 26.55
CA ALA A 6 3.70 3.35 25.62
C ALA A 6 3.23 2.93 24.21
N PRO A 7 3.75 1.85 23.59
CA PRO A 7 3.25 1.42 22.28
C PRO A 7 1.76 1.08 22.32
N PHE A 8 1.29 0.49 23.43
CA PHE A 8 -0.10 0.05 23.60
C PHE A 8 -1.03 1.14 24.13
N GLU A 9 -0.58 2.38 24.31
CA GLU A 9 -1.47 3.51 24.57
C GLU A 9 -2.16 3.98 23.28
N VAL A 10 -1.56 3.68 22.13
CA VAL A 10 -2.08 4.06 20.82
C VAL A 10 -3.11 3.04 20.33
N SER A 11 -4.27 3.54 19.89
CA SER A 11 -5.43 2.69 19.59
C SER A 11 -5.19 1.66 18.47
N PHE A 12 -4.36 1.97 17.47
CA PHE A 12 -4.06 1.03 16.38
C PHE A 12 -3.19 -0.14 16.88
N MET A 13 -2.22 0.13 17.76
CA MET A 13 -1.37 -0.91 18.34
C MET A 13 -2.16 -1.82 19.31
N GLN A 14 -3.15 -1.27 20.01
CA GLN A 14 -4.09 -2.09 20.80
C GLN A 14 -4.90 -3.02 19.90
N ARG A 15 -5.41 -2.54 18.76
CA ARG A 15 -6.16 -3.37 17.81
C ARG A 15 -5.26 -4.43 17.18
N ALA A 16 -4.02 -4.07 16.82
CA ALA A 16 -3.00 -5.00 16.35
C ALA A 16 -2.72 -6.12 17.37
N LEU A 17 -2.59 -5.77 18.65
CA LEU A 17 -2.42 -6.73 19.74
C LEU A 17 -3.62 -7.67 19.84
N TRP A 18 -4.85 -7.15 19.94
CA TRP A 18 -6.05 -7.98 20.05
C TRP A 18 -6.27 -8.85 18.81
N GLY A 19 -6.05 -8.31 17.62
CA GLY A 19 -6.13 -9.05 16.36
C GLY A 19 -5.11 -10.18 16.32
N GLY A 20 -3.84 -9.89 16.60
CA GLY A 20 -2.77 -10.88 16.67
C GLY A 20 -3.03 -11.97 17.71
N LEU A 21 -3.57 -11.63 18.89
CA LEU A 21 -3.92 -12.60 19.93
C LEU A 21 -5.06 -13.53 19.48
N LEU A 22 -6.09 -13.01 18.83
CA LEU A 22 -7.18 -13.82 18.29
C LEU A 22 -6.70 -14.75 17.17
N VAL A 23 -5.84 -14.26 16.28
CA VAL A 23 -5.19 -15.07 15.24
C VAL A 23 -4.33 -16.17 15.88
N ALA A 24 -3.49 -15.83 16.87
CA ALA A 24 -2.68 -16.80 17.59
C ALA A 24 -3.53 -17.89 18.25
N LEU A 25 -4.72 -17.54 18.76
CA LEU A 25 -5.64 -18.49 19.40
C LEU A 25 -6.30 -19.43 18.39
N VAL A 26 -6.82 -18.92 17.27
CA VAL A 26 -7.41 -19.77 16.21
C VAL A 26 -6.34 -20.68 15.58
N CYS A 27 -5.15 -20.13 15.32
CA CYS A 27 -4.02 -20.89 14.80
C CYS A 27 -3.50 -21.93 15.81
N ALA A 28 -3.50 -21.65 17.11
CA ALA A 28 -3.12 -22.65 18.12
C ALA A 28 -4.09 -23.84 18.14
N LEU A 29 -5.40 -23.59 18.07
CA LEU A 29 -6.43 -24.63 18.08
C LEU A 29 -6.33 -25.51 16.83
N VAL A 30 -6.30 -24.89 15.66
CA VAL A 30 -6.30 -25.60 14.37
C VAL A 30 -4.92 -26.19 14.07
N GLY A 31 -3.87 -25.42 14.29
CA GLY A 31 -2.48 -25.78 14.05
C GLY A 31 -2.02 -26.99 14.87
N THR A 32 -2.52 -27.14 16.10
CA THR A 32 -2.24 -28.35 16.91
C THR A 32 -2.65 -29.63 16.17
N TRP A 33 -3.83 -29.65 15.56
CA TRP A 33 -4.28 -30.80 14.77
C TRP A 33 -3.51 -30.97 13.46
N VAL A 34 -3.14 -29.85 12.82
CA VAL A 34 -2.34 -29.85 11.59
C VAL A 34 -0.97 -30.50 11.84
N VAL A 35 -0.26 -30.07 12.88
CA VAL A 35 1.08 -30.58 13.22
C VAL A 35 1.00 -32.03 13.72
N LEU A 36 0.02 -32.38 14.56
CA LEU A 36 -0.15 -33.78 15.02
C LEU A 36 -0.40 -34.77 13.88
N ARG A 37 -1.00 -34.31 12.77
CA ARG A 37 -1.28 -35.15 11.60
C ARG A 37 -0.22 -35.06 10.51
N GLY A 38 0.87 -34.32 10.74
CA GLY A 38 1.94 -34.14 9.75
C GLY A 38 1.51 -33.38 8.50
N MET A 39 0.47 -32.55 8.58
CA MET A 39 -0.07 -31.81 7.42
C MET A 39 0.41 -30.36 7.38
N ALA A 40 1.62 -30.06 7.87
CA ALA A 40 2.11 -28.68 7.98
C ALA A 40 2.07 -27.94 6.63
N PHE A 41 2.42 -28.62 5.53
CA PHE A 41 2.39 -28.06 4.17
C PHE A 41 1.00 -27.60 3.71
N LEU A 42 -0.08 -28.13 4.31
CA LEU A 42 -1.45 -27.74 3.97
C LEU A 42 -1.71 -26.25 4.24
N GLY A 43 -1.12 -25.67 5.29
CA GLY A 43 -1.33 -24.25 5.60
C GLY A 43 -0.86 -23.32 4.47
N ASP A 44 0.33 -23.58 3.96
CA ASP A 44 0.92 -22.84 2.85
C ASP A 44 0.21 -23.13 1.52
N ALA A 45 -0.17 -24.40 1.30
CA ALA A 45 -0.97 -24.76 0.15
C ALA A 45 -2.30 -23.98 0.09
N MET A 46 -2.97 -23.83 1.24
CA MET A 46 -4.22 -23.09 1.35
C MET A 46 -4.04 -21.58 1.11
N ALA A 47 -2.91 -20.99 1.51
CA ALA A 47 -2.57 -19.59 1.23
C ALA A 47 -2.60 -19.31 -0.28
N HIS A 48 -1.91 -20.14 -1.05
CA HIS A 48 -1.86 -20.01 -2.51
C HIS A 48 -3.13 -20.55 -3.19
N GLY A 49 -3.81 -21.51 -2.56
CA GLY A 49 -5.12 -21.98 -2.98
C GLY A 49 -6.22 -20.91 -2.91
N MET A 50 -6.04 -19.83 -2.15
CA MET A 50 -6.97 -18.69 -2.16
C MET A 50 -6.78 -17.78 -3.37
N LEU A 51 -5.58 -17.75 -3.98
CA LEU A 51 -5.21 -16.78 -5.02
C LEU A 51 -6.18 -16.74 -6.19
N PRO A 52 -6.64 -17.87 -6.79
CA PRO A 52 -7.60 -17.80 -7.89
C PRO A 52 -8.91 -17.13 -7.49
N GLY A 53 -9.40 -17.40 -6.29
CA GLY A 53 -10.65 -16.81 -5.81
C GLY A 53 -10.53 -15.33 -5.53
N VAL A 54 -9.43 -14.93 -4.89
CA VAL A 54 -9.09 -13.52 -4.66
C VAL A 54 -8.97 -12.80 -6.00
N ALA A 55 -8.30 -13.42 -6.98
CA ALA A 55 -8.16 -12.86 -8.31
C ALA A 55 -9.49 -12.69 -9.04
N VAL A 56 -10.34 -13.72 -9.07
CA VAL A 56 -11.67 -13.60 -9.69
C VAL A 56 -12.54 -12.57 -8.98
N ALA A 57 -12.55 -12.56 -7.64
CA ALA A 57 -13.34 -11.60 -6.88
C ALA A 57 -12.89 -10.16 -7.16
N SER A 58 -11.57 -9.92 -7.19
CA SER A 58 -11.00 -8.61 -7.52
C SER A 58 -11.37 -8.17 -8.95
N LEU A 59 -11.27 -9.06 -9.94
CA LEU A 59 -11.64 -8.73 -11.33
C LEU A 59 -13.12 -8.38 -11.50
N LEU A 60 -13.98 -8.97 -10.68
CA LEU A 60 -15.43 -8.73 -10.71
C LEU A 60 -15.86 -7.55 -9.82
N GLY A 61 -14.94 -6.86 -9.14
CA GLY A 61 -15.26 -5.85 -8.14
C GLY A 61 -16.03 -6.41 -6.92
N GLY A 62 -15.90 -7.71 -6.67
CA GLY A 62 -16.60 -8.44 -5.62
C GLY A 62 -15.84 -8.48 -4.28
N ASN A 63 -16.44 -9.14 -3.30
CA ASN A 63 -15.83 -9.31 -1.98
C ASN A 63 -14.64 -10.30 -2.02
N LEU A 64 -13.43 -9.80 -1.78
CA LEU A 64 -12.18 -10.57 -1.76
C LEU A 64 -12.20 -11.74 -0.78
N MET A 65 -12.80 -11.55 0.41
CA MET A 65 -12.89 -12.57 1.45
C MET A 65 -13.80 -13.73 1.01
N LEU A 66 -14.89 -13.43 0.31
CA LEU A 66 -15.77 -14.45 -0.27
C LEU A 66 -15.05 -15.21 -1.39
N GLY A 67 -14.31 -14.51 -2.25
CA GLY A 67 -13.47 -15.14 -3.27
C GLY A 67 -12.46 -16.11 -2.67
N ALA A 68 -11.69 -15.65 -1.68
CA ALA A 68 -10.74 -16.46 -0.93
C ALA A 68 -11.42 -17.69 -0.29
N ALA A 69 -12.56 -17.49 0.37
CA ALA A 69 -13.30 -18.57 1.03
C ALA A 69 -13.78 -19.65 0.04
N LEU A 70 -14.31 -19.24 -1.12
CA LEU A 70 -14.77 -20.17 -2.15
C LEU A 70 -13.62 -20.97 -2.74
N SER A 71 -12.49 -20.33 -3.03
CA SER A 71 -11.33 -21.00 -3.62
C SER A 71 -10.62 -21.91 -2.61
N ALA A 72 -10.42 -21.46 -1.37
CA ALA A 72 -9.93 -22.30 -0.28
C ALA A 72 -10.88 -23.49 0.01
N GLY A 73 -12.19 -23.27 -0.08
CA GLY A 73 -13.19 -24.33 0.01
C GLY A 73 -13.08 -25.34 -1.13
N ALA A 74 -12.86 -24.88 -2.36
CA ALA A 74 -12.60 -25.73 -3.52
C ALA A 74 -11.31 -26.54 -3.35
N MET A 75 -10.25 -25.93 -2.81
CA MET A 75 -9.01 -26.66 -2.46
C MET A 75 -9.28 -27.74 -1.43
N ALA A 76 -9.96 -27.42 -0.32
CA ALA A 76 -10.28 -28.39 0.73
C ALA A 76 -11.15 -29.56 0.22
N ALA A 77 -12.11 -29.25 -0.64
CA ALA A 77 -12.93 -30.26 -1.32
C ALA A 77 -12.09 -31.13 -2.26
N GLY A 78 -11.20 -30.52 -3.05
CA GLY A 78 -10.26 -31.19 -3.93
C GLY A 78 -9.34 -32.15 -3.17
N VAL A 79 -8.72 -31.69 -2.07
CA VAL A 79 -7.84 -32.52 -1.21
C VAL A 79 -8.63 -33.71 -0.65
N THR A 80 -9.88 -33.48 -0.26
CA THR A 80 -10.77 -34.55 0.22
C THR A 80 -11.13 -35.55 -0.88
N ALA A 81 -11.35 -35.08 -2.10
CA ALA A 81 -11.73 -35.91 -3.25
C ALA A 81 -10.55 -36.75 -3.77
N LEU A 82 -9.39 -36.12 -4.02
CA LEU A 82 -8.17 -36.78 -4.49
C LEU A 82 -7.60 -37.74 -3.44
N GLY A 83 -7.72 -37.40 -2.16
CA GLY A 83 -7.33 -38.28 -1.06
C GLY A 83 -8.15 -39.58 -0.94
N ARG A 84 -9.20 -39.77 -1.76
CA ARG A 84 -9.92 -41.05 -1.87
C ARG A 84 -9.22 -42.05 -2.79
N TRP A 85 -8.30 -41.60 -3.63
CA TRP A 85 -7.58 -42.48 -4.55
C TRP A 85 -6.45 -43.17 -3.80
N SER A 86 -6.52 -44.50 -3.71
CA SER A 86 -5.56 -45.33 -2.95
C SER A 86 -4.13 -45.26 -3.47
N ARG A 87 -3.91 -44.76 -4.68
CA ARG A 87 -2.60 -44.65 -5.33
C ARG A 87 -1.89 -43.31 -5.09
N LEU A 88 -2.61 -42.28 -4.63
CA LEU A 88 -2.04 -40.95 -4.39
C LEU A 88 -1.77 -40.76 -2.90
N SER A 89 -0.56 -40.28 -2.58
CA SER A 89 -0.30 -39.80 -1.23
C SER A 89 -1.08 -38.51 -0.97
N ARG A 90 -1.38 -38.24 0.29
CA ARG A 90 -2.07 -37.01 0.69
C ARG A 90 -1.25 -35.77 0.33
N ASP A 91 0.06 -35.83 0.55
CA ASP A 91 0.98 -34.72 0.28
C ASP A 91 1.09 -34.47 -1.23
N THR A 92 1.06 -35.53 -2.04
CA THR A 92 1.00 -35.41 -3.52
C THR A 92 -0.30 -34.73 -3.95
N SER A 93 -1.43 -35.06 -3.31
CA SER A 93 -2.73 -34.45 -3.64
C SER A 93 -2.75 -32.96 -3.29
N ILE A 94 -2.21 -32.60 -2.12
CA ILE A 94 -2.06 -31.21 -1.68
C ILE A 94 -1.13 -30.45 -2.63
N GLY A 95 0.04 -31.01 -2.96
CA GLY A 95 1.00 -30.41 -3.88
C GLY A 95 0.47 -30.19 -5.29
N LEU A 96 -0.28 -31.15 -5.84
CA LEU A 96 -0.86 -31.00 -7.18
C LEU A 96 -1.93 -29.91 -7.23
N LEU A 97 -2.79 -29.84 -6.21
CA LEU A 97 -3.78 -28.77 -6.08
C LEU A 97 -3.13 -27.41 -5.83
N PHE A 98 -2.10 -27.36 -5.00
CA PHE A 98 -1.30 -26.17 -4.75
C PHE A 98 -0.74 -25.60 -6.05
N VAL A 99 0.02 -26.39 -6.81
CA VAL A 99 0.61 -25.92 -8.08
C VAL A 99 -0.47 -25.59 -9.10
N GLY A 100 -1.53 -26.40 -9.22
CA GLY A 100 -2.61 -26.17 -10.18
C GLY A 100 -3.41 -24.90 -9.89
N MET A 101 -3.75 -24.65 -8.62
CA MET A 101 -4.46 -23.45 -8.23
C MET A 101 -3.56 -22.21 -8.27
N LEU A 102 -2.30 -22.33 -7.86
CA LEU A 102 -1.35 -21.24 -8.02
C LEU A 102 -1.20 -20.84 -9.50
N ALA A 103 -0.99 -21.82 -10.39
CA ALA A 103 -0.92 -21.58 -11.83
C ALA A 103 -2.20 -20.94 -12.37
N LEU A 104 -3.37 -21.42 -11.95
CA LEU A 104 -4.66 -20.82 -12.33
C LEU A 104 -4.76 -19.36 -11.86
N GLY A 105 -4.38 -19.07 -10.62
CA GLY A 105 -4.35 -17.72 -10.07
C GLY A 105 -3.45 -16.82 -10.89
N VAL A 106 -2.20 -17.25 -11.14
CA VAL A 106 -1.23 -16.50 -11.95
C VAL A 106 -1.72 -16.26 -13.38
N ILE A 107 -2.36 -17.24 -14.03
CA ILE A 107 -2.95 -17.07 -15.37
C ILE A 107 -4.07 -16.02 -15.38
N ILE A 108 -4.93 -16.03 -14.37
CA ILE A 108 -6.01 -15.05 -14.23
C ILE A 108 -5.43 -13.64 -14.04
N VAL A 109 -4.40 -13.53 -13.22
CA VAL A 109 -3.71 -12.26 -12.94
C VAL A 109 -2.97 -11.73 -14.16
N SER A 110 -2.17 -12.57 -14.83
CA SER A 110 -1.33 -12.14 -15.95
C SER A 110 -2.12 -11.69 -17.18
N HIS A 111 -3.34 -12.19 -17.36
CA HIS A 111 -4.20 -11.78 -18.46
C HIS A 111 -4.91 -10.45 -18.20
N SER A 112 -4.89 -9.96 -16.96
CA SER A 112 -5.56 -8.74 -16.57
C SER A 112 -4.62 -7.54 -16.64
N ARG A 113 -4.87 -6.65 -17.60
CA ARG A 113 -4.20 -5.34 -17.70
C ARG A 113 -4.58 -4.36 -16.56
N SER A 114 -5.45 -4.79 -15.64
CA SER A 114 -6.08 -3.97 -14.60
C SER A 114 -5.79 -4.49 -13.19
N PHE A 115 -5.02 -5.57 -13.04
CA PHE A 115 -4.82 -6.25 -11.77
C PHE A 115 -3.60 -5.70 -11.04
N ALA A 116 -3.80 -4.79 -10.10
CA ALA A 116 -2.81 -4.46 -9.08
C ALA A 116 -3.25 -5.12 -7.78
N VAL A 117 -2.91 -6.39 -7.58
CA VAL A 117 -2.95 -6.95 -6.23
C VAL A 117 -1.73 -6.47 -5.51
N ASP A 118 -1.96 -5.82 -4.38
CA ASP A 118 -0.95 -5.59 -3.37
C ASP A 118 -0.50 -6.95 -2.82
N LEU A 119 0.44 -7.58 -3.54
CA LEU A 119 1.04 -8.87 -3.18
C LEU A 119 1.71 -8.78 -1.82
N THR A 120 2.28 -7.61 -1.50
CA THR A 120 2.88 -7.29 -0.21
C THR A 120 1.81 -7.31 0.88
N GLY A 121 0.69 -6.60 0.70
CA GLY A 121 -0.46 -6.66 1.60
C GLY A 121 -1.09 -8.05 1.72
N PHE A 122 -1.09 -8.85 0.67
CA PHE A 122 -1.57 -10.25 0.72
C PHE A 122 -0.61 -11.19 1.47
N LEU A 123 0.71 -11.01 1.27
CA LEU A 123 1.75 -11.84 1.86
C LEU A 123 1.99 -11.50 3.32
N PHE A 124 2.13 -10.21 3.63
CA PHE A 124 2.53 -9.70 4.96
C PHE A 124 1.37 -9.14 5.77
N GLY A 125 0.25 -8.77 5.13
CA GLY A 125 -0.87 -8.11 5.79
C GLY A 125 -0.51 -6.73 6.31
N ASP A 126 -1.53 -6.01 6.80
CA ASP A 126 -1.33 -4.83 7.62
C ASP A 126 -1.93 -5.05 9.01
N VAL A 127 -1.12 -5.64 9.89
CA VAL A 127 -1.47 -5.92 11.29
C VAL A 127 -1.78 -4.63 12.07
N LEU A 128 -1.32 -3.46 11.60
CA LEU A 128 -1.54 -2.19 12.26
C LEU A 128 -2.87 -1.55 11.81
N ALA A 129 -3.37 -1.87 10.62
CA ALA A 129 -4.64 -1.38 10.07
C ALA A 129 -5.91 -2.14 10.54
N VAL A 130 -5.80 -3.01 11.55
CA VAL A 130 -6.92 -3.82 12.06
C VAL A 130 -8.10 -2.94 12.52
N ARG A 131 -9.30 -3.24 12.02
CA ARG A 131 -10.56 -2.55 12.36
C ARG A 131 -11.33 -3.31 13.43
N ALA A 132 -12.27 -2.63 14.09
CA ALA A 132 -13.12 -3.25 15.11
C ALA A 132 -14.00 -4.39 14.57
N ALA A 133 -14.46 -4.27 13.32
CA ALA A 133 -15.21 -5.33 12.64
C ALA A 133 -14.38 -6.60 12.45
N ASP A 134 -13.08 -6.47 12.17
CA ASP A 134 -12.15 -7.59 11.99
C ASP A 134 -11.97 -8.36 13.30
N LEU A 135 -11.89 -7.64 14.43
CA LEU A 135 -11.83 -8.26 15.76
C LEU A 135 -13.08 -9.08 16.08
N ALA A 136 -14.26 -8.57 15.75
CA ALA A 136 -15.52 -9.30 15.95
C ALA A 136 -15.57 -10.56 15.08
N PHE A 137 -15.12 -10.46 13.83
CA PHE A 137 -15.07 -11.59 12.91
C PHE A 137 -14.06 -12.66 13.36
N LEU A 138 -12.86 -12.26 13.77
CA LEU A 138 -11.84 -13.15 14.34
C LEU A 138 -12.31 -13.82 15.64
N ALA A 139 -12.98 -13.06 16.52
CA ALA A 139 -13.56 -13.62 17.75
C ALA A 139 -14.62 -14.68 17.43
N ALA A 140 -15.50 -14.44 16.45
CA ALA A 140 -16.46 -15.44 15.99
C ALA A 140 -15.77 -16.69 15.41
N ALA A 141 -14.70 -16.50 14.62
CA ALA A 141 -13.92 -17.60 14.06
C ALA A 141 -13.23 -18.43 15.15
N VAL A 142 -12.69 -17.80 16.20
CA VAL A 142 -12.13 -18.48 17.38
C VAL A 142 -13.19 -19.33 18.08
N VAL A 143 -14.36 -18.76 18.36
CA VAL A 143 -15.46 -19.47 19.04
C VAL A 143 -15.90 -20.68 18.21
N LEU A 144 -16.06 -20.50 16.90
CA LEU A 144 -16.43 -21.58 15.98
C LEU A 144 -15.35 -22.67 15.92
N ALA A 145 -14.08 -22.28 15.81
CA ALA A 145 -12.96 -23.22 15.78
C ALA A 145 -12.84 -24.02 17.09
N ALA A 146 -13.05 -23.36 18.24
CA ALA A 146 -13.08 -24.01 19.54
C ALA A 146 -14.25 -24.98 19.67
N LEU A 147 -15.47 -24.59 19.26
CA LEU A 147 -16.65 -25.43 19.29
C LEU A 147 -16.48 -26.68 18.43
N VAL A 148 -16.04 -26.53 17.18
CA VAL A 148 -15.81 -27.66 16.27
C VAL A 148 -14.67 -28.54 16.78
N SER A 149 -13.60 -27.96 17.34
CA SER A 149 -12.50 -28.72 17.97
C SER A 149 -12.95 -29.52 19.18
N ALA A 150 -13.83 -28.96 20.02
CA ALA A 150 -14.37 -29.63 21.20
C ALA A 150 -15.33 -30.76 20.83
N LEU A 151 -16.30 -30.50 19.95
CA LEU A 151 -17.26 -31.50 19.47
C LEU A 151 -16.56 -32.61 18.67
N GLY A 152 -15.55 -32.25 17.88
CA GLY A 152 -14.77 -33.16 17.04
C GLY A 152 -13.66 -33.91 17.77
N TYR A 153 -13.35 -33.58 19.03
CA TYR A 153 -12.13 -34.00 19.74
C TYR A 153 -11.86 -35.51 19.64
N ARG A 154 -12.85 -36.36 20.00
CA ARG A 154 -12.68 -37.82 19.98
C ARG A 154 -12.38 -38.34 18.57
N SER A 155 -13.04 -37.77 17.56
CA SER A 155 -12.86 -38.13 16.15
C SER A 155 -11.51 -37.67 15.59
N PHE A 156 -11.06 -36.46 15.95
CA PHE A 156 -9.78 -35.91 15.53
C PHE A 156 -8.61 -36.67 16.15
N VAL A 157 -8.69 -37.01 17.44
CA VAL A 157 -7.69 -37.85 18.11
C VAL A 157 -7.61 -39.22 17.44
N ALA A 158 -8.75 -39.91 17.23
CA ALA A 158 -8.75 -41.22 16.58
C ALA A 158 -8.15 -41.16 15.16
N LEU A 159 -8.44 -40.11 14.40
CA LEU A 159 -7.92 -39.88 13.06
C LEU A 159 -6.42 -39.53 13.04
N ALA A 160 -5.89 -38.93 14.11
CA ALA A 160 -4.46 -38.62 14.23
C ALA A 160 -3.58 -39.86 14.45
N PHE A 161 -4.12 -40.90 15.09
CA PHE A 161 -3.39 -42.16 15.31
C PHE A 161 -3.54 -43.16 14.15
N ASP A 162 -4.78 -43.53 13.81
CA ASP A 162 -5.05 -44.49 12.73
C ASP A 162 -6.49 -44.35 12.19
N PRO A 163 -6.68 -43.97 10.91
CA PRO A 163 -8.00 -43.92 10.27
C PRO A 163 -8.78 -45.24 10.34
N ARG A 164 -8.12 -46.40 10.32
CA ARG A 164 -8.76 -47.73 10.41
C ARG A 164 -9.31 -47.96 11.81
N LYS A 165 -8.58 -47.54 12.84
CA LYS A 165 -9.01 -47.63 14.24
C LYS A 165 -10.17 -46.69 14.55
N ALA A 166 -10.21 -45.51 13.92
CA ALA A 166 -11.39 -44.64 14.00
C ALA A 166 -12.65 -45.32 13.43
N HIS A 167 -12.52 -46.06 12.33
CA HIS A 167 -13.65 -46.77 11.72
C HIS A 167 -14.16 -47.93 12.60
N THR A 168 -13.27 -48.68 13.25
CA THR A 168 -13.67 -49.78 14.14
C THR A 168 -14.32 -49.28 15.44
N LEU A 169 -14.01 -48.06 15.88
CA LEU A 169 -14.66 -47.39 17.02
C LEU A 169 -16.03 -46.77 16.67
N GLY A 170 -16.56 -47.01 15.47
CA GLY A 170 -17.85 -46.47 15.01
C GLY A 170 -17.82 -44.98 14.69
N LEU A 171 -16.63 -44.37 14.63
CA LEU A 171 -16.47 -42.97 14.26
C LEU A 171 -16.49 -42.82 12.74
N ARG A 172 -16.74 -41.59 12.27
CA ARG A 172 -16.81 -41.26 10.83
C ARG A 172 -15.54 -40.52 10.38
N PRO A 173 -14.41 -41.22 10.10
CA PRO A 173 -13.12 -40.60 9.82
C PRO A 173 -13.14 -39.67 8.60
N ARG A 174 -14.01 -39.93 7.61
CA ARG A 174 -14.18 -39.07 6.43
C ARG A 174 -14.72 -37.68 6.81
N TRP A 175 -15.76 -37.64 7.63
CA TRP A 175 -16.34 -36.39 8.12
C TRP A 175 -15.38 -35.65 9.06
N ALA A 176 -14.66 -36.39 9.92
CA ALA A 176 -13.62 -35.81 10.77
C ALA A 176 -12.49 -35.16 9.94
N ASN A 177 -12.08 -35.80 8.83
CA ASN A 177 -11.09 -35.22 7.94
C ASN A 177 -11.62 -33.95 7.24
N ALA A 178 -12.86 -33.98 6.73
CA ALA A 178 -13.47 -32.82 6.10
C ALA A 178 -13.65 -31.66 7.08
N ALA A 179 -14.08 -31.93 8.32
CA ALA A 179 -14.19 -30.93 9.37
C ALA A 179 -12.83 -30.32 9.72
N LEU A 180 -11.75 -31.11 9.76
CA LEU A 180 -10.41 -30.59 9.99
C LEU A 180 -9.91 -29.71 8.84
N LEU A 181 -10.13 -30.12 7.59
CA LEU A 181 -9.82 -29.28 6.43
C LEU A 181 -10.63 -27.98 6.47
N GLY A 182 -11.91 -28.04 6.83
CA GLY A 182 -12.75 -26.86 7.04
C GLY A 182 -12.26 -25.95 8.17
N LEU A 183 -11.72 -26.51 9.26
CA LEU A 183 -11.07 -25.73 10.33
C LEU A 183 -9.81 -25.00 9.82
N VAL A 184 -8.99 -25.65 9.00
CA VAL A 184 -7.83 -25.02 8.36
C VAL A 184 -8.27 -23.91 7.42
N THR A 185 -9.26 -24.18 6.56
CA THR A 185 -9.87 -23.16 5.69
C THR A 185 -10.37 -21.97 6.50
N LEU A 186 -11.13 -22.21 7.57
CA LEU A 186 -11.64 -21.17 8.46
C LEU A 186 -10.51 -20.34 9.06
N ALA A 187 -9.49 -20.98 9.65
CA ALA A 187 -8.38 -20.27 10.27
C ALA A 187 -7.60 -19.42 9.27
N VAL A 188 -7.33 -19.97 8.08
CA VAL A 188 -6.58 -19.27 7.03
C VAL A 188 -7.39 -18.11 6.45
N VAL A 189 -8.63 -18.37 6.03
CA VAL A 189 -9.51 -17.35 5.43
C VAL A 189 -9.88 -16.25 6.43
N ALA A 190 -10.10 -16.59 7.70
CA ALA A 190 -10.47 -15.59 8.69
C ALA A 190 -9.31 -14.66 9.08
N SER A 191 -8.07 -15.13 8.90
CA SER A 191 -6.88 -14.43 9.39
C SER A 191 -6.08 -13.73 8.28
N PHE A 192 -6.09 -14.23 7.04
CA PHE A 192 -5.19 -13.72 5.98
C PHE A 192 -5.44 -12.23 5.66
N HIS A 193 -6.70 -11.79 5.63
CA HIS A 193 -7.06 -10.39 5.37
C HIS A 193 -6.50 -9.45 6.44
N VAL A 194 -6.42 -9.93 7.69
CA VAL A 194 -6.08 -9.10 8.85
C VAL A 194 -4.58 -9.03 9.05
N VAL A 195 -3.88 -10.14 8.88
CA VAL A 195 -2.46 -10.26 9.26
C VAL A 195 -1.55 -10.84 8.17
N GLY A 196 -2.08 -11.12 6.98
CA GLY A 196 -1.32 -11.68 5.86
C GLY A 196 -1.13 -13.19 5.94
N THR A 197 -0.88 -13.81 4.79
CA THR A 197 -0.72 -15.26 4.68
C THR A 197 0.53 -15.80 5.39
N LEU A 198 1.62 -15.03 5.40
CA LEU A 198 2.87 -15.40 6.08
C LEU A 198 2.67 -15.56 7.60
N LEU A 199 2.04 -14.57 8.24
CA LEU A 199 1.84 -14.59 9.69
C LEU A 199 0.90 -15.73 10.11
N VAL A 200 -0.16 -15.95 9.33
CA VAL A 200 -1.07 -17.08 9.56
C VAL A 200 -0.32 -18.40 9.52
N PHE A 201 0.48 -18.64 8.48
CA PHE A 201 1.25 -19.88 8.36
C PHE A 201 2.25 -20.06 9.51
N GLY A 202 2.98 -19.00 9.85
CA GLY A 202 3.93 -19.00 10.96
C GLY A 202 3.28 -19.38 12.29
N LEU A 203 2.16 -18.75 12.63
CA LEU A 203 1.42 -19.03 13.88
C LEU A 203 0.66 -20.36 13.85
N LEU A 204 0.29 -20.86 12.68
CA LEU A 204 -0.37 -22.16 12.53
C LEU A 204 0.60 -23.33 12.76
N VAL A 205 1.90 -23.14 12.51
CA VAL A 205 2.90 -24.22 12.57
C VAL A 205 3.85 -24.09 13.76
N ALA A 206 4.51 -22.94 13.94
CA ALA A 206 5.62 -22.80 14.88
C ALA A 206 5.21 -22.92 16.37
N PRO A 207 4.17 -22.22 16.88
CA PRO A 207 3.75 -22.38 18.28
C PRO A 207 3.26 -23.79 18.61
N PRO A 208 2.42 -24.46 17.79
CA PRO A 208 2.05 -25.85 18.03
C PRO A 208 3.22 -26.82 17.98
N ALA A 209 4.14 -26.67 17.03
CA ALA A 209 5.35 -27.49 16.96
C ALA A 209 6.23 -27.28 18.20
N ALA A 210 6.35 -26.05 18.70
CA ALA A 210 7.10 -25.75 19.91
C ALA A 210 6.44 -26.34 21.16
N ALA A 211 5.11 -26.28 21.27
CA ALA A 211 4.35 -26.81 22.40
C ALA A 211 4.36 -28.36 22.45
N LEU A 212 4.39 -29.02 21.29
CA LEU A 212 4.50 -30.49 21.16
C LEU A 212 5.76 -31.06 21.82
N LEU A 213 6.84 -30.27 21.93
CA LEU A 213 8.08 -30.71 22.57
C LEU A 213 7.96 -30.82 24.11
N TRP A 214 7.00 -30.10 24.71
CA TRP A 214 6.83 -30.02 26.16
C TRP A 214 5.61 -30.78 26.68
N ALA A 215 4.55 -30.90 25.88
CA ALA A 215 3.27 -31.44 26.31
C ALA A 215 2.91 -32.75 25.59
N ARG A 216 2.35 -33.70 26.33
CA ARG A 216 1.91 -35.02 25.81
C ARG A 216 0.39 -35.15 25.62
N ARG A 217 -0.39 -34.19 26.10
CA ARG A 217 -1.86 -34.17 25.99
C ARG A 217 -2.28 -33.08 25.01
N VAL A 218 -3.18 -33.40 24.09
CA VAL A 218 -3.64 -32.45 23.04
C VAL A 218 -4.14 -31.11 23.61
N PRO A 219 -4.97 -31.06 24.66
CA PRO A 219 -5.39 -29.77 25.24
C PRO A 219 -4.22 -28.97 25.83
N ALA A 220 -3.22 -29.65 26.42
CA ALA A 220 -2.03 -28.98 26.94
C ALA A 220 -1.14 -28.43 25.82
N ILE A 221 -1.08 -29.10 24.67
CA ILE A 221 -0.40 -28.61 23.47
C ILE A 221 -1.13 -27.38 22.93
N MET A 222 -2.47 -27.39 22.84
CA MET A 222 -3.25 -26.24 22.39
C MET A 222 -3.04 -25.01 23.28
N VAL A 223 -3.10 -25.17 24.60
CA VAL A 223 -2.84 -24.07 25.55
C VAL A 223 -1.40 -23.58 25.45
N GLY A 224 -0.43 -24.50 25.38
CA GLY A 224 0.98 -24.14 25.20
C GLY A 224 1.22 -23.38 23.89
N ALA A 225 0.58 -23.80 22.80
CA ALA A 225 0.66 -23.13 21.50
C ALA A 225 0.03 -21.73 21.54
N ALA A 226 -1.11 -21.57 22.20
CA ALA A 226 -1.76 -20.27 22.37
C ALA A 226 -0.90 -19.30 23.19
N LEU A 227 -0.27 -19.79 24.27
CA LEU A 227 0.64 -18.98 25.09
C LEU A 227 1.90 -18.57 24.31
N LEU A 228 2.54 -19.51 23.60
CA LEU A 228 3.73 -19.20 22.78
C LEU A 228 3.38 -18.26 21.63
N GLY A 229 2.21 -18.44 21.00
CA GLY A 229 1.68 -17.53 19.99
C GLY A 229 1.44 -16.13 20.54
N ALA A 230 0.80 -16.01 21.71
CA ALA A 230 0.57 -14.73 22.37
C ALA A 230 1.88 -14.01 22.74
N VAL A 231 2.87 -14.75 23.25
CA VAL A 231 4.21 -14.20 23.49
C VAL A 231 4.86 -13.73 22.19
N SER A 232 4.71 -14.49 21.10
CA SER A 232 5.23 -14.11 19.78
C SER A 232 4.61 -12.80 19.29
N VAL A 233 3.30 -12.62 19.46
CA VAL A 233 2.58 -11.41 19.09
C VAL A 233 3.06 -10.21 19.90
N VAL A 234 3.09 -10.32 21.22
CA VAL A 234 3.50 -9.22 22.10
C VAL A 234 4.95 -8.82 21.83
N ALA A 235 5.88 -9.78 21.82
CA ALA A 235 7.28 -9.51 21.58
C ALA A 235 7.54 -9.02 20.15
N GLY A 236 6.84 -9.57 19.16
CA GLY A 236 6.96 -9.16 17.76
C GLY A 236 6.48 -7.72 17.53
N LEU A 237 5.34 -7.33 18.12
CA LEU A 237 4.85 -5.95 18.06
C LEU A 237 5.78 -4.97 18.78
N LEU A 238 6.33 -5.37 19.94
CA LEU A 238 7.30 -4.54 20.66
C LEU A 238 8.59 -4.33 19.87
N VAL A 239 9.12 -5.37 19.23
CA VAL A 239 10.32 -5.25 18.38
C VAL A 239 10.01 -4.39 17.16
N SER A 240 8.88 -4.66 16.49
CA SER A 240 8.42 -3.87 15.34
C SER A 240 8.31 -2.38 15.66
N TRP A 241 7.73 -2.02 16.79
CA TRP A 241 7.60 -0.62 17.23
C TRP A 241 8.95 0.09 17.41
N HIS A 242 9.93 -0.57 18.04
CA HIS A 242 11.20 0.08 18.38
C HIS A 242 12.23 0.07 17.24
N PHE A 243 12.10 -0.88 16.31
CA PHE A 243 13.06 -1.08 15.23
C PHE A 243 12.49 -0.77 13.83
N GLY A 244 11.23 -0.32 13.73
CA GLY A 244 10.59 0.01 12.45
C GLY A 244 10.47 -1.19 11.50
N THR A 245 10.37 -2.42 12.04
CA THR A 245 10.29 -3.64 11.22
C THR A 245 8.83 -4.05 10.95
N SER A 246 8.58 -4.77 9.86
CA SER A 246 7.24 -5.32 9.56
C SER A 246 6.68 -6.12 10.74
N ALA A 247 5.53 -5.69 11.27
CA ALA A 247 4.90 -6.31 12.44
C ALA A 247 4.64 -7.80 12.22
N GLY A 248 4.00 -8.17 11.11
CA GLY A 248 3.70 -9.56 10.76
C GLY A 248 4.95 -10.43 10.65
N ALA A 249 5.96 -9.98 9.89
CA ALA A 249 7.21 -10.72 9.72
C ALA A 249 7.97 -10.88 11.04
N THR A 250 7.99 -9.85 11.87
CA THR A 250 8.67 -9.87 13.18
C THR A 250 8.00 -10.85 14.15
N ILE A 251 6.67 -10.91 14.17
CA ILE A 251 5.92 -11.89 14.99
C ILE A 251 6.26 -13.33 14.54
N VAL A 252 6.33 -13.58 13.24
CA VAL A 252 6.73 -14.91 12.71
C VAL A 252 8.17 -15.23 13.11
N ALA A 253 9.11 -14.30 12.95
CA ALA A 253 10.51 -14.49 13.31
C ALA A 253 10.65 -14.85 14.80
N VAL A 254 9.94 -14.14 15.69
CA VAL A 254 9.89 -14.46 17.12
C VAL A 254 9.29 -15.85 17.35
N SER A 255 8.21 -16.20 16.67
CA SER A 255 7.56 -17.50 16.82
C SER A 255 8.47 -18.67 16.43
N VAL A 256 9.18 -18.52 15.31
CA VAL A 256 10.18 -19.49 14.84
C VAL A 256 11.37 -19.56 15.80
N ALA A 257 11.85 -18.43 16.31
CA ALA A 257 12.90 -18.39 17.32
C ALA A 257 12.48 -19.13 18.61
N LEU A 258 11.25 -18.93 19.07
CA LEU A 258 10.69 -19.64 20.23
C LEU A 258 10.63 -21.15 19.99
N PHE A 259 10.33 -21.61 18.77
CA PHE A 259 10.42 -23.03 18.42
C PHE A 259 11.84 -23.57 18.56
N PHE A 260 12.85 -22.90 18.00
CA PHE A 260 14.24 -23.37 18.10
C PHE A 260 14.78 -23.32 19.53
N VAL A 261 14.42 -22.29 20.31
CA VAL A 261 14.74 -22.21 21.74
C VAL A 261 14.09 -23.36 22.50
N SER A 262 12.82 -23.64 22.22
CA SER A 262 12.08 -24.78 22.79
C SER A 262 12.77 -26.12 22.48
N ALA A 263 13.16 -26.33 21.22
CA ALA A 263 13.87 -27.53 20.76
C ALA A 263 15.24 -27.69 21.44
N LEU A 264 16.02 -26.61 21.54
CA LEU A 264 17.30 -26.62 22.22
C LEU A 264 17.15 -26.93 23.71
N ALA A 265 16.18 -26.29 24.38
CA ALA A 265 15.93 -26.48 25.81
C ALA A 265 15.52 -27.93 26.15
N VAL A 266 14.70 -28.59 25.33
CA VAL A 266 14.36 -30.00 25.51
C VAL A 266 15.56 -30.91 25.27
N ARG A 267 16.38 -30.63 24.24
CA ARG A 267 17.60 -31.39 23.96
C ARG A 267 18.63 -31.28 25.09
N LEU A 268 18.77 -30.10 25.69
CA LEU A 268 19.64 -29.87 26.84
C LEU A 268 19.11 -30.58 28.10
N LYS A 269 17.79 -30.57 28.37
CA LYS A 269 17.20 -31.36 29.47
C LYS A 269 17.42 -32.86 29.29
N GLY A 270 17.32 -33.37 28.06
CA GLY A 270 17.64 -34.77 27.74
C GLY A 270 19.12 -35.14 27.93
N LYS A 271 20.03 -34.18 27.68
CA LYS A 271 21.46 -34.34 27.93
C LYS A 271 21.85 -34.18 29.41
N VAL A 272 21.12 -33.42 30.22
CA VAL A 272 21.35 -33.33 31.68
C VAL A 272 20.94 -34.63 32.39
N ALA A 273 19.95 -35.37 31.88
CA ALA A 273 19.61 -36.72 32.37
C ALA A 273 20.62 -37.81 31.96
N ALA A 274 21.32 -37.64 30.84
CA ALA A 274 22.39 -38.53 30.38
C ALA A 274 23.80 -38.07 30.81
N GLY A 275 23.93 -36.83 31.31
CA GLY A 275 25.18 -36.14 31.61
C GLY A 275 25.79 -36.41 32.98
N ALA A 276 25.28 -37.43 33.70
CA ALA A 276 26.01 -38.06 34.80
C ALA A 276 27.08 -39.05 34.30
N ALA A 277 27.15 -39.31 32.98
CA ALA A 277 28.12 -40.20 32.36
C ALA A 277 28.68 -39.57 31.07
N LEU A 278 29.57 -38.59 31.21
CA LEU A 278 30.84 -38.45 30.48
C LEU A 278 31.35 -37.00 30.61
N LEU A 279 32.24 -36.81 31.58
CA LEU A 279 33.30 -35.81 31.49
C LEU A 279 34.35 -36.33 30.51
N LEU A 280 34.80 -35.46 29.59
CA LEU A 280 36.19 -35.25 29.11
C LEU A 280 36.29 -34.92 27.60
N VAL A 281 36.86 -33.73 27.32
CA VAL A 281 37.66 -33.35 26.12
C VAL A 281 36.83 -33.05 24.84
N ALA A 282 37.01 -31.95 24.08
CA ALA A 282 38.15 -31.08 23.84
C ALA A 282 37.74 -29.64 23.45
N CYS A 283 38.65 -28.69 23.74
CA CYS A 283 38.69 -27.34 23.18
C CYS A 283 39.12 -27.33 21.70
N GLY A 284 38.66 -26.33 20.95
CA GLY A 284 39.26 -25.88 19.70
C GLY A 284 38.54 -24.63 19.16
N PRO A 285 39.22 -23.48 19.00
CA PRO A 285 38.65 -22.27 18.45
C PRO A 285 38.81 -22.23 16.92
N GLY A 286 37.79 -21.77 16.20
CA GLY A 286 37.83 -21.54 14.76
C GLY A 286 37.20 -20.19 14.44
N THR A 287 38.04 -19.21 14.15
CA THR A 287 37.71 -17.89 13.62
C THR A 287 37.26 -18.00 12.17
N ALA A 288 36.18 -17.31 11.81
CA ALA A 288 35.85 -16.99 10.43
C ALA A 288 35.51 -15.50 10.35
N ASP A 289 36.32 -14.75 9.60
CA ASP A 289 36.04 -13.38 9.20
C ASP A 289 34.81 -13.36 8.27
N PRO A 290 33.89 -12.38 8.43
CA PRO A 290 32.82 -12.20 7.47
C PRO A 290 33.40 -11.67 6.17
N ALA A 291 33.17 -12.40 5.08
CA ALA A 291 33.43 -11.90 3.74
C ALA A 291 32.59 -10.63 3.53
N SER A 292 33.28 -9.50 3.34
CA SER A 292 32.67 -8.27 2.88
C SER A 292 32.20 -8.46 1.44
N SER A 293 30.93 -8.75 1.24
CA SER A 293 30.27 -8.47 -0.03
C SER A 293 30.27 -6.95 -0.20
N GLN A 294 31.03 -6.45 -1.16
CA GLN A 294 30.85 -5.06 -1.57
C GLN A 294 29.39 -4.89 -2.02
N PRO A 295 28.65 -3.90 -1.50
CA PRO A 295 27.29 -3.65 -1.94
C PRO A 295 27.35 -3.31 -3.44
N SER A 296 26.65 -4.07 -4.26
CA SER A 296 26.27 -3.58 -5.59
C SER A 296 25.44 -2.33 -5.36
N VAL A 297 25.86 -1.19 -5.93
CA VAL A 297 25.12 0.07 -5.82
C VAL A 297 23.67 -0.19 -6.30
N PRO A 298 22.67 -0.12 -5.41
CA PRO A 298 21.29 -0.36 -5.79
C PRO A 298 20.83 0.65 -6.83
N HIS A 299 19.93 0.26 -7.73
CA HIS A 299 19.38 1.19 -8.71
C HIS A 299 18.53 2.26 -8.00
N GLY A 300 18.73 3.54 -8.36
CA GLY A 300 18.11 4.68 -7.68
C GLY A 300 18.82 5.14 -6.40
N TYR A 301 19.94 4.50 -6.02
CA TYR A 301 20.79 4.97 -4.93
C TYR A 301 21.48 6.29 -5.30
N VAL A 302 21.39 7.25 -4.38
CA VAL A 302 22.17 8.50 -4.43
C VAL A 302 23.20 8.45 -3.30
N GLU A 303 24.42 8.90 -3.56
CA GLU A 303 25.46 8.96 -2.52
C GLU A 303 24.98 9.75 -1.29
N GLY A 304 25.03 9.13 -0.11
CA GLY A 304 24.53 9.70 1.13
C GLY A 304 23.06 9.40 1.46
N ALA A 305 22.39 8.61 0.61
CA ALA A 305 21.04 8.11 0.87
C ALA A 305 21.05 6.80 1.68
N GLU A 306 20.04 6.65 2.53
CA GLU A 306 19.73 5.44 3.27
C GLU A 306 18.51 4.76 2.63
N GLU A 307 18.64 3.48 2.27
CA GLU A 307 17.48 2.66 1.91
C GLU A 307 16.74 2.25 3.19
N VAL A 308 15.43 2.46 3.22
CA VAL A 308 14.57 2.21 4.38
C VAL A 308 13.44 1.24 4.04
N ALA A 309 12.88 0.59 5.05
CA ALA A 309 11.94 -0.51 4.87
C ALA A 309 10.52 -0.08 4.43
N GLU A 310 10.18 1.20 4.60
CA GLU A 310 8.84 1.73 4.34
C GLU A 310 8.89 3.16 3.78
N ALA A 311 7.83 3.55 3.08
CA ALA A 311 7.69 4.89 2.50
C ALA A 311 7.87 5.97 3.57
N GLN A 312 8.59 7.04 3.24
CA GLN A 312 8.85 8.18 4.11
C GLN A 312 8.17 9.43 3.55
N PRO A 313 6.83 9.49 3.51
CA PRO A 313 6.13 10.60 2.87
C PRO A 313 6.40 11.89 3.65
N ARG A 314 6.60 12.97 2.90
CA ARG A 314 6.86 14.31 3.45
C ARG A 314 5.99 15.33 2.75
N LEU A 315 5.65 16.40 3.45
CA LEU A 315 4.98 17.56 2.89
C LEU A 315 5.98 18.72 2.78
N VAL A 316 6.14 19.28 1.58
CA VAL A 316 6.82 20.56 1.40
C VAL A 316 5.76 21.66 1.52
N VAL A 317 5.97 22.58 2.46
CA VAL A 317 5.04 23.64 2.82
C VAL A 317 5.71 24.98 2.61
N ALA A 318 5.04 25.91 1.95
CA ALA A 318 5.57 27.23 1.69
C ALA A 318 4.60 28.36 2.03
N ASP A 319 5.15 29.43 2.58
CA ASP A 319 4.43 30.66 2.89
C ASP A 319 4.58 31.68 1.75
N ALA A 320 3.45 32.14 1.21
CA ALA A 320 3.45 33.10 0.10
C ALA A 320 3.99 34.47 0.51
N ASP A 321 3.75 34.89 1.75
CA ASP A 321 4.08 36.23 2.23
C ASP A 321 5.53 36.30 2.74
N SER A 322 5.91 35.35 3.60
CA SER A 322 7.25 35.34 4.21
C SER A 322 8.30 34.70 3.32
N GLY A 323 7.91 33.85 2.38
CA GLY A 323 8.84 33.10 1.53
C GLY A 323 9.42 31.85 2.19
N ALA A 324 9.14 31.62 3.47
CA ALA A 324 9.69 30.52 4.23
C ALA A 324 9.18 29.16 3.75
N VAL A 325 10.10 28.19 3.69
CA VAL A 325 9.79 26.81 3.30
C VAL A 325 10.10 25.86 4.46
N ARG A 326 9.17 24.94 4.70
CA ARG A 326 9.27 23.86 5.68
C ARG A 326 9.04 22.52 5.00
N VAL A 327 9.63 21.48 5.57
CA VAL A 327 9.34 20.09 5.22
C VAL A 327 8.80 19.40 6.47
N VAL A 328 7.57 18.90 6.39
CA VAL A 328 6.93 18.14 7.46
C VAL A 328 7.12 16.66 7.18
N ASP A 329 7.73 15.94 8.11
CA ASP A 329 7.83 14.49 8.08
C ASP A 329 6.52 13.87 8.57
N LEU A 330 5.82 13.15 7.70
CA LEU A 330 4.48 12.65 8.03
C LEU A 330 4.49 11.48 9.00
N LEU A 331 5.62 10.78 9.15
CA LEU A 331 5.74 9.71 10.12
C LEU A 331 5.98 10.27 11.52
N THR A 332 6.96 11.17 11.66
CA THR A 332 7.37 11.68 12.98
C THR A 332 6.62 12.94 13.41
N GLY A 333 6.08 13.69 12.46
CA GLY A 333 5.53 15.04 12.67
C GLY A 333 6.59 16.12 12.84
N GLU A 334 7.86 15.81 12.62
CA GLU A 334 8.96 16.78 12.68
C GLU A 334 8.85 17.80 11.54
N VAL A 335 9.12 19.06 11.84
CA VAL A 335 9.10 20.16 10.88
C VAL A 335 10.52 20.69 10.72
N THR A 336 11.06 20.56 9.51
CA THR A 336 12.43 20.95 9.18
C THR A 336 12.44 22.18 8.29
N GLU A 337 13.33 23.12 8.56
CA GLU A 337 13.56 24.28 7.69
C GLU A 337 14.25 23.86 6.38
N ALA A 338 13.70 24.29 5.25
CA ALA A 338 14.20 23.96 3.91
C ALA A 338 14.69 25.18 3.11
N GLY A 339 14.81 26.33 3.79
CA GLY A 339 15.25 27.60 3.22
C GLY A 339 14.09 28.57 2.94
N ASP A 340 14.43 29.66 2.25
CA ASP A 340 13.52 30.75 1.92
C ASP A 340 13.57 31.06 0.42
N VAL A 341 12.43 31.49 -0.12
CA VAL A 341 12.23 31.89 -1.51
C VAL A 341 11.62 33.29 -1.53
N ASP A 342 12.09 34.17 -2.42
CA ASP A 342 11.53 35.52 -2.54
C ASP A 342 10.07 35.48 -3.01
N ALA A 343 9.15 35.61 -2.05
CA ALA A 343 7.68 35.57 -2.18
C ALA A 343 7.17 34.44 -3.08
N VAL A 344 6.71 33.35 -2.46
CA VAL A 344 6.24 32.16 -3.18
C VAL A 344 4.91 32.45 -3.90
N ARG A 345 4.83 32.12 -5.18
CA ARG A 345 3.66 32.33 -6.06
C ARG A 345 3.00 31.03 -6.52
N GLY A 346 3.69 29.91 -6.35
CA GLY A 346 3.26 28.59 -6.78
C GLY A 346 4.19 27.52 -6.23
N LEU A 347 3.68 26.31 -6.12
CA LEU A 347 4.41 25.13 -5.66
C LEU A 347 3.91 23.93 -6.46
N HIS A 348 4.85 23.21 -7.05
CA HIS A 348 4.58 21.97 -7.78
C HIS A 348 5.54 20.88 -7.30
N GLY A 349 5.17 19.62 -7.48
CA GLY A 349 6.01 18.48 -7.13
C GLY A 349 6.04 17.47 -8.25
N ASP A 350 7.14 16.72 -8.31
CA ASP A 350 7.31 15.62 -9.28
C ASP A 350 7.44 14.24 -8.62
N GLY A 351 7.11 14.16 -7.33
CA GLY A 351 7.24 12.96 -6.49
C GLY A 351 8.39 13.03 -5.49
N ARG A 352 9.53 13.61 -5.87
CA ARG A 352 10.71 13.79 -4.99
C ARG A 352 11.01 15.25 -4.71
N PHE A 353 11.02 16.07 -5.77
CA PHE A 353 11.43 17.46 -5.70
C PHE A 353 10.21 18.38 -5.67
N ALA A 354 10.35 19.48 -4.95
CA ALA A 354 9.43 20.60 -4.94
C ALA A 354 10.00 21.75 -5.77
N TYR A 355 9.13 22.39 -6.55
CA TYR A 355 9.43 23.48 -7.48
C TYR A 355 8.62 24.69 -7.07
N LEU A 356 9.30 25.74 -6.57
CA LEU A 356 8.69 26.92 -5.99
C LEU A 356 8.86 28.13 -6.90
N ASP A 357 7.75 28.69 -7.37
CA ASP A 357 7.78 29.91 -8.17
C ASP A 357 8.06 31.12 -7.27
N SER A 358 9.13 31.85 -7.55
CA SER A 358 9.43 33.14 -6.91
C SER A 358 8.73 34.30 -7.61
N ALA A 359 8.52 35.40 -6.91
CA ALA A 359 8.04 36.64 -7.52
C ALA A 359 9.00 37.21 -8.58
N GLY A 360 10.30 36.92 -8.46
CA GLY A 360 11.33 37.28 -9.44
C GLY A 360 11.30 36.46 -10.74
N GLY A 361 10.45 35.43 -10.83
CA GLY A 361 10.31 34.59 -12.02
C GLY A 361 11.30 33.43 -12.12
N ALA A 362 12.13 33.21 -11.10
CA ALA A 362 12.92 31.99 -10.94
C ALA A 362 12.09 30.90 -10.23
N VAL A 363 12.34 29.65 -10.57
CA VAL A 363 11.76 28.48 -9.91
C VAL A 363 12.82 27.83 -9.03
N HIS A 364 12.64 27.84 -7.73
CA HIS A 364 13.56 27.22 -6.78
C HIS A 364 13.25 25.73 -6.64
N VAL A 365 14.27 24.89 -6.69
CA VAL A 365 14.14 23.44 -6.58
C VAL A 365 14.64 22.97 -5.22
N ILE A 366 13.78 22.28 -4.47
CA ILE A 366 14.07 21.69 -3.17
C ILE A 366 13.95 20.17 -3.28
N ASP A 367 14.99 19.46 -2.84
CA ASP A 367 14.96 18.02 -2.63
C ASP A 367 14.42 17.76 -1.23
N SER A 368 13.24 17.15 -1.14
CA SER A 368 12.66 16.72 0.14
C SER A 368 13.48 15.63 0.81
N GLY A 369 14.42 15.02 0.08
CA GLY A 369 15.27 13.94 0.56
C GLY A 369 14.53 12.61 0.69
N VAL A 370 13.36 12.44 0.09
CA VAL A 370 12.62 11.17 0.12
C VAL A 370 12.11 10.81 -1.27
N TRP A 371 12.25 9.55 -1.65
CA TRP A 371 11.72 9.03 -2.92
C TRP A 371 11.50 7.53 -2.85
N THR A 372 10.70 7.06 -3.80
CA THR A 372 10.34 5.66 -3.95
C THR A 372 10.78 5.19 -5.34
N VAL A 373 11.27 3.95 -5.41
CA VAL A 373 11.62 3.29 -6.68
C VAL A 373 10.78 2.02 -6.78
N ASP A 374 9.81 2.03 -7.69
CA ASP A 374 8.93 0.90 -7.96
C ASP A 374 9.47 0.05 -9.11
N HIS A 375 9.73 -1.24 -8.85
CA HIS A 375 10.15 -2.23 -9.84
C HIS A 375 8.98 -3.08 -10.39
N GLY A 376 7.76 -2.82 -9.94
CA GLY A 376 6.54 -3.55 -10.28
C GLY A 376 6.29 -4.79 -9.42
N ASP A 377 7.33 -5.54 -9.05
CA ASP A 377 7.26 -6.69 -8.15
C ASP A 377 7.69 -6.38 -6.70
N HIS A 378 8.49 -5.32 -6.52
CA HIS A 378 8.87 -4.78 -5.22
C HIS A 378 9.16 -3.29 -5.32
N VAL A 379 9.31 -2.64 -4.17
CA VAL A 379 9.50 -1.20 -4.04
C VAL A 379 10.64 -0.93 -3.07
N HIS A 380 11.57 -0.05 -3.43
CA HIS A 380 12.58 0.49 -2.53
C HIS A 380 12.22 1.90 -2.10
N TYR A 381 12.46 2.21 -0.83
CA TYR A 381 12.24 3.53 -0.26
C TYR A 381 13.58 4.11 0.17
N TYR A 382 13.80 5.38 -0.13
CA TYR A 382 15.06 6.03 0.17
C TYR A 382 14.82 7.32 0.96
N ARG A 383 15.78 7.62 1.84
CA ARG A 383 15.83 8.84 2.62
C ARG A 383 17.23 9.45 2.57
N ALA A 384 17.29 10.76 2.45
CA ALA A 384 18.49 11.59 2.43
C ALA A 384 18.21 12.93 3.13
N PRO A 385 19.24 13.74 3.42
CA PRO A 385 19.06 15.09 3.93
C PRO A 385 18.25 15.99 2.98
N ILE A 386 17.40 16.83 3.55
CA ILE A 386 16.69 17.90 2.82
C ILE A 386 17.70 18.94 2.36
N ARG A 387 17.55 19.46 1.13
CA ARG A 387 18.47 20.48 0.60
C ARG A 387 17.84 21.30 -0.53
N ALA A 388 18.32 22.52 -0.68
CA ALA A 388 18.13 23.30 -1.90
C ALA A 388 19.04 22.76 -3.01
N VAL A 389 18.51 22.63 -4.22
CA VAL A 389 19.22 22.09 -5.39
C VAL A 389 19.68 23.20 -6.33
N GLY A 390 18.88 24.24 -6.52
CA GLY A 390 19.19 25.38 -7.39
C GLY A 390 17.94 26.04 -7.97
N THR A 391 18.11 26.79 -9.05
CA THR A 391 17.01 27.55 -9.68
C THR A 391 16.89 27.25 -11.18
N VAL A 392 15.66 27.28 -11.69
CA VAL A 392 15.32 27.17 -13.11
C VAL A 392 14.65 28.46 -13.56
N ASP A 393 15.06 29.01 -14.71
CA ASP A 393 14.44 30.19 -15.29
C ASP A 393 13.20 29.82 -16.13
N GLY A 394 12.08 30.53 -15.93
CA GLY A 394 10.91 30.37 -16.80
C GLY A 394 9.60 31.02 -16.34
N GLY A 395 9.58 31.71 -15.20
CA GLY A 395 8.38 32.38 -14.68
C GLY A 395 7.40 31.39 -14.01
N ARG A 396 6.10 31.68 -14.11
CA ARG A 396 5.05 30.89 -13.45
C ARG A 396 4.95 29.48 -14.04
N THR A 397 5.14 28.47 -13.22
CA THR A 397 4.95 27.08 -13.60
C THR A 397 3.45 26.75 -13.69
N ILE A 398 3.12 25.82 -14.58
CA ILE A 398 1.76 25.28 -14.71
C ILE A 398 1.73 23.79 -14.40
N ALA A 399 2.85 23.10 -14.59
CA ALA A 399 2.97 21.67 -14.41
C ALA A 399 4.44 21.28 -14.29
N VAL A 400 4.73 20.29 -13.46
CA VAL A 400 6.03 19.64 -13.39
C VAL A 400 5.82 18.14 -13.38
N HIS A 401 6.42 17.44 -14.33
CA HIS A 401 6.30 15.99 -14.45
C HIS A 401 7.67 15.35 -14.62
N GLY A 402 7.88 14.25 -13.91
CA GLY A 402 9.16 13.56 -13.81
C GLY A 402 9.10 12.12 -14.28
N ASP A 403 10.20 11.64 -14.86
CA ASP A 403 10.50 10.22 -15.00
C ASP A 403 11.93 9.92 -14.53
N ALA A 404 12.37 8.67 -14.69
CA ALA A 404 13.69 8.21 -14.27
C ALA A 404 14.86 8.90 -15.02
N ALA A 405 14.61 9.54 -16.15
CA ALA A 405 15.65 10.18 -16.97
C ALA A 405 15.62 11.71 -16.90
N ARG A 406 14.44 12.33 -16.68
CA ARG A 406 14.28 13.77 -16.75
C ARG A 406 13.13 14.33 -15.90
N THR A 407 13.13 15.65 -15.75
CA THR A 407 11.99 16.43 -15.27
C THR A 407 11.61 17.46 -16.32
N VAL A 408 10.33 17.53 -16.68
CA VAL A 408 9.77 18.55 -17.58
C VAL A 408 9.06 19.60 -16.73
N VAL A 409 9.64 20.80 -16.69
CA VAL A 409 9.04 21.97 -16.03
C VAL A 409 8.33 22.80 -17.10
N SER A 410 7.00 22.82 -17.06
CA SER A 410 6.17 23.55 -18.02
C SER A 410 5.74 24.89 -17.46
N PHE A 411 5.92 25.94 -18.26
CA PHE A 411 5.64 27.31 -17.87
C PHE A 411 4.39 27.84 -18.57
N ALA A 412 3.72 28.80 -17.91
CA ALA A 412 2.57 29.49 -18.48
C ALA A 412 2.95 30.25 -19.77
N VAL A 413 4.19 30.76 -19.83
CA VAL A 413 4.77 31.47 -20.97
C VAL A 413 6.19 30.95 -21.21
N GLY A 414 6.60 30.78 -22.47
CA GLY A 414 7.99 30.40 -22.80
C GLY A 414 8.28 28.90 -22.87
N GLY A 415 7.23 28.07 -23.01
CA GLY A 415 7.35 26.64 -23.30
C GLY A 415 7.61 25.77 -22.06
N ALA A 416 8.47 24.77 -22.21
CA ALA A 416 8.93 23.91 -21.12
C ALA A 416 10.47 23.78 -21.09
N ARG A 417 11.03 23.47 -19.92
CA ARG A 417 12.44 23.14 -19.71
C ARG A 417 12.56 21.66 -19.39
N LEU A 418 13.52 20.99 -20.03
CA LEU A 418 13.88 19.61 -19.67
C LEU A 418 15.11 19.65 -18.80
N LEU A 419 14.98 19.11 -17.60
CA LEU A 419 16.05 18.96 -16.62
C LEU A 419 16.54 17.51 -16.63
N ASP A 420 17.85 17.34 -16.51
CA ASP A 420 18.48 16.03 -16.33
C ASP A 420 18.20 15.53 -14.91
N ARG A 421 17.52 14.37 -14.79
CA ARG A 421 17.15 13.78 -13.50
C ARG A 421 18.39 13.45 -12.66
N THR A 422 19.43 12.90 -13.28
CA THR A 422 20.67 12.49 -12.61
C THR A 422 21.36 13.70 -12.00
N ARG A 423 21.34 14.85 -12.67
CA ARG A 423 21.93 16.09 -12.14
C ARG A 423 21.14 16.65 -10.96
N LEU A 424 19.81 16.62 -11.03
CA LEU A 424 18.94 17.03 -9.92
C LEU A 424 19.20 16.16 -8.68
N GLU A 425 19.29 14.85 -8.87
CA GLU A 425 19.63 13.88 -7.84
C GLU A 425 21.03 14.11 -7.26
N ALA A 426 21.99 14.51 -8.09
CA ALA A 426 23.32 14.92 -7.63
C ALA A 426 23.34 16.29 -6.92
N GLY A 427 22.27 17.09 -7.01
CA GLY A 427 22.16 18.39 -6.32
C GLY A 427 22.45 19.60 -7.17
N THR A 428 22.33 19.47 -8.49
CA THR A 428 22.57 20.56 -9.42
C THR A 428 21.43 20.66 -10.41
N VAL A 429 20.96 21.88 -10.67
CA VAL A 429 20.03 22.11 -11.77
C VAL A 429 20.82 22.15 -13.08
N GLY A 430 20.46 21.29 -14.03
CA GLY A 430 21.04 21.26 -15.36
C GLY A 430 20.05 20.71 -16.38
N GLY A 431 19.99 21.35 -17.55
CA GLY A 431 19.02 21.02 -18.58
C GLY A 431 19.58 20.15 -19.71
N THR A 432 18.68 19.43 -20.38
CA THR A 432 18.92 18.74 -21.65
C THR A 432 18.35 19.50 -22.85
N GLY A 433 17.44 20.47 -22.64
CA GLY A 433 16.87 21.28 -23.71
C GLY A 433 15.64 22.09 -23.32
N THR A 434 14.99 22.69 -24.32
CA THR A 434 13.74 23.46 -24.19
C THR A 434 12.71 22.97 -25.21
N LEU A 435 11.42 22.98 -24.84
CA LEU A 435 10.33 22.64 -25.76
C LEU A 435 9.41 23.82 -25.98
N ASP A 436 9.10 24.08 -27.24
CA ASP A 436 7.97 24.92 -27.60
C ASP A 436 6.66 24.19 -27.32
N ARG A 437 5.78 24.84 -26.57
CA ARG A 437 4.48 24.32 -26.13
C ARG A 437 3.44 25.44 -26.22
N GLN A 438 2.22 25.08 -26.61
CA GLN A 438 1.08 25.99 -26.66
C GLN A 438 -0.05 25.50 -25.76
N GLY A 439 -0.87 26.42 -25.24
CA GLY A 439 -2.08 26.09 -24.48
C GLY A 439 -1.91 26.07 -22.97
N GLU A 440 -2.88 25.47 -22.27
CA GLU A 440 -2.97 25.45 -20.80
C GLU A 440 -2.45 24.14 -20.18
N ALA A 441 -2.35 23.05 -20.95
CA ALA A 441 -1.79 21.78 -20.47
C ALA A 441 -0.24 21.76 -20.53
N GLY A 442 0.38 21.12 -19.54
CA GLY A 442 1.81 20.88 -19.47
C GLY A 442 2.32 19.81 -20.46
N ALA A 443 3.63 19.78 -20.66
CA ALA A 443 4.30 18.67 -21.34
C ALA A 443 4.66 17.58 -20.33
N VAL A 444 4.55 16.31 -20.74
CA VAL A 444 4.66 15.15 -19.84
C VAL A 444 5.68 14.16 -20.38
N PRO A 445 6.75 13.81 -19.65
CA PRO A 445 7.62 12.71 -20.03
C PRO A 445 6.87 11.38 -19.86
N TYR A 446 6.90 10.54 -20.89
CA TYR A 446 6.19 9.25 -20.91
C TYR A 446 6.84 8.29 -21.90
N ALA A 447 7.11 7.06 -21.46
CA ALA A 447 7.74 5.99 -22.26
C ALA A 447 9.02 6.46 -23.00
N GLY A 448 9.89 7.21 -22.32
CA GLY A 448 11.14 7.75 -22.86
C GLY A 448 11.00 8.95 -23.81
N GLN A 449 9.77 9.29 -24.22
CA GLN A 449 9.43 10.42 -25.05
C GLN A 449 8.82 11.56 -24.21
N VAL A 450 8.46 12.67 -24.85
CA VAL A 450 7.70 13.76 -24.21
C VAL A 450 6.42 14.01 -25.00
N LEU A 451 5.28 13.93 -24.31
CA LEU A 451 3.98 14.29 -24.85
C LEU A 451 3.79 15.80 -24.71
N VAL A 452 3.58 16.48 -25.84
CA VAL A 452 3.52 17.95 -25.92
C VAL A 452 2.20 18.38 -26.56
N PRO A 453 1.33 19.09 -25.82
CA PRO A 453 0.15 19.74 -26.39
C PRO A 453 0.54 20.76 -27.47
N SER A 454 -0.08 20.66 -28.64
CA SER A 454 0.19 21.49 -29.81
C SER A 454 -1.12 21.76 -30.57
N GLY A 455 -1.67 22.97 -30.40
CA GLY A 455 -3.00 23.32 -30.94
C GLY A 455 -4.10 22.42 -30.34
N ASP A 456 -4.82 21.71 -31.21
CA ASP A 456 -5.87 20.76 -30.85
C ASP A 456 -5.40 19.28 -30.86
N ALA A 457 -4.08 19.05 -30.79
CA ALA A 457 -3.47 17.73 -30.82
C ALA A 457 -2.42 17.56 -29.70
N VAL A 458 -2.01 16.31 -29.49
CA VAL A 458 -0.88 15.95 -28.64
C VAL A 458 0.21 15.35 -29.53
N GLU A 459 1.38 15.98 -29.53
CA GLU A 459 2.55 15.51 -30.27
C GLU A 459 3.44 14.63 -29.38
N VAL A 460 4.04 13.61 -29.97
CA VAL A 460 5.09 12.81 -29.32
C VAL A 460 6.41 13.36 -29.81
N ARG A 461 7.22 13.88 -28.89
CA ARG A 461 8.53 14.46 -29.19
C ARG A 461 9.66 13.67 -28.55
N THR A 462 10.80 13.65 -29.22
CA THR A 462 12.04 13.08 -28.71
C THR A 462 12.55 13.88 -27.52
N PRO A 463 13.51 13.35 -26.74
CA PRO A 463 14.17 14.10 -25.68
C PRO A 463 14.81 15.41 -26.16
N GLU A 464 15.25 15.46 -27.41
CA GLU A 464 15.87 16.63 -28.05
C GLU A 464 14.82 17.62 -28.59
N GLY A 465 13.53 17.26 -28.51
CA GLY A 465 12.41 18.09 -28.94
C GLY A 465 11.99 17.91 -30.39
N GLU A 466 12.53 16.93 -31.10
CA GLU A 466 12.11 16.62 -32.47
C GLU A 466 10.74 15.93 -32.48
N ARG A 467 9.88 16.25 -33.46
CA ARG A 467 8.56 15.63 -33.56
C ARG A 467 8.68 14.21 -34.13
N ARG A 468 8.39 13.20 -33.32
CA ARG A 468 8.37 11.78 -33.72
C ARG A 468 7.02 11.38 -34.32
N ALA A 469 5.93 11.74 -33.65
CA ALA A 469 4.58 11.38 -34.05
C ALA A 469 3.55 12.40 -33.58
N VAL A 470 2.30 12.26 -34.03
CA VAL A 470 1.14 12.99 -33.53
C VAL A 470 0.10 11.95 -33.13
N VAL A 471 -0.45 12.07 -31.93
CA VAL A 471 -1.54 11.19 -31.47
C VAL A 471 -2.74 11.43 -32.38
N ALA A 472 -3.25 10.36 -33.00
CA ALA A 472 -4.27 10.46 -34.04
C ALA A 472 -5.61 11.04 -33.55
N GLU A 473 -5.99 10.72 -32.30
CA GLU A 473 -7.21 11.23 -31.69
C GLU A 473 -6.98 12.68 -31.20
N PRO A 474 -7.79 13.66 -31.63
CA PRO A 474 -7.57 15.07 -31.29
C PRO A 474 -7.90 15.37 -29.82
N CYS A 475 -7.28 16.40 -29.27
CA CYS A 475 -7.63 16.99 -27.99
C CYS A 475 -7.89 18.49 -28.19
N PRO A 476 -9.12 18.90 -28.52
CA PRO A 476 -9.42 20.31 -28.74
C PRO A 476 -9.19 21.11 -27.46
N ARG A 477 -8.43 22.21 -27.54
CA ARG A 477 -8.01 23.04 -26.40
C ARG A 477 -7.52 22.22 -25.18
N PRO A 478 -6.34 21.57 -25.27
CA PRO A 478 -5.78 20.80 -24.16
C PRO A 478 -5.62 21.64 -22.89
N SER A 479 -6.09 21.12 -21.76
CA SER A 479 -6.02 21.74 -20.44
C SER A 479 -5.85 20.68 -19.35
N GLY A 480 -4.88 20.87 -18.47
CA GLY A 480 -4.59 19.94 -17.38
C GLY A 480 -4.10 18.59 -17.88
N GLU A 481 -3.32 17.93 -17.04
CA GLU A 481 -2.74 16.65 -17.36
C GLU A 481 -2.51 15.81 -16.11
N ALA A 482 -2.50 14.49 -16.27
CA ALA A 482 -2.30 13.55 -15.19
C ALA A 482 -1.52 12.33 -15.67
N VAL A 483 -0.47 11.97 -14.95
CA VAL A 483 0.27 10.72 -15.14
C VAL A 483 -0.38 9.63 -14.29
N THR A 484 -0.80 8.54 -14.93
CA THR A 484 -1.48 7.42 -14.27
C THR A 484 -0.85 6.09 -14.67
N ARG A 485 -1.15 5.02 -13.93
CA ARG A 485 -0.74 3.66 -14.33
C ARG A 485 -1.36 3.19 -15.65
N ARG A 486 -2.39 3.87 -16.16
CA ARG A 486 -3.02 3.57 -17.45
C ARG A 486 -2.39 4.32 -18.61
N GLY A 487 -1.61 5.35 -18.35
CA GLY A 487 -1.10 6.29 -19.35
C GLY A 487 -1.26 7.74 -18.91
N VAL A 488 -1.04 8.66 -19.85
CA VAL A 488 -1.12 10.10 -19.62
C VAL A 488 -2.49 10.60 -20.06
N VAL A 489 -3.17 11.33 -19.19
CA VAL A 489 -4.45 11.95 -19.51
C VAL A 489 -4.25 13.43 -19.76
N PHE A 490 -4.85 13.95 -20.83
CA PHE A 490 -5.02 15.38 -21.08
C PHE A 490 -6.50 15.74 -21.03
N GLY A 491 -6.84 16.81 -20.33
CA GLY A 491 -8.20 17.36 -20.40
C GLY A 491 -8.41 18.06 -21.73
N CYS A 492 -9.60 17.93 -22.30
CA CYS A 492 -9.96 18.52 -23.59
C CYS A 492 -11.29 19.24 -23.49
N ALA A 493 -11.57 20.14 -24.42
CA ALA A 493 -12.85 20.86 -24.51
C ALA A 493 -14.07 19.92 -24.59
N ASP A 494 -13.89 18.70 -25.09
CA ASP A 494 -14.92 17.69 -25.31
C ASP A 494 -14.82 16.45 -24.38
N GLY A 495 -13.88 16.43 -23.43
CA GLY A 495 -13.70 15.32 -22.50
C GLY A 495 -12.28 15.21 -21.98
N ALA A 496 -11.70 14.01 -22.03
CA ALA A 496 -10.30 13.73 -21.79
C ALA A 496 -9.72 12.85 -22.89
N LEU A 497 -8.44 13.02 -23.18
CA LEU A 497 -7.66 12.15 -24.06
C LEU A 497 -6.71 11.31 -23.19
N LEU A 498 -6.90 10.00 -23.15
CA LEU A 498 -5.96 9.05 -22.56
C LEU A 498 -4.95 8.62 -23.62
N VAL A 499 -3.68 8.92 -23.41
CA VAL A 499 -2.56 8.54 -24.27
C VAL A 499 -1.82 7.38 -23.64
N THR A 500 -1.68 6.30 -24.40
CA THR A 500 -0.97 5.07 -24.00
C THR A 500 0.11 4.72 -25.01
N GLU A 501 1.12 3.99 -24.57
CA GLU A 501 2.19 3.46 -25.41
C GLU A 501 2.19 1.93 -25.35
N ASP A 502 2.36 1.30 -26.51
CA ASP A 502 2.49 -0.15 -26.69
C ASP A 502 3.44 -0.40 -27.87
N ASP A 503 4.52 -1.16 -27.64
CA ASP A 503 5.58 -1.44 -28.63
C ASP A 503 6.03 -0.18 -29.42
N ASP A 504 6.40 0.88 -28.72
CA ASP A 504 6.85 2.17 -29.24
C ASP A 504 5.77 2.99 -29.99
N ALA A 505 4.53 2.49 -30.04
CA ALA A 505 3.40 3.14 -30.70
C ALA A 505 2.50 3.86 -29.70
N PHE A 506 2.33 5.17 -29.90
CA PHE A 506 1.48 6.01 -29.07
C PHE A 506 0.06 6.08 -29.63
N THR A 507 -0.92 5.71 -28.82
CA THR A 507 -2.34 5.71 -29.17
C THR A 507 -3.13 6.60 -28.23
N GLY A 508 -4.21 7.19 -28.74
CA GLY A 508 -5.09 8.08 -27.99
C GLY A 508 -6.51 7.53 -27.93
N GLU A 509 -7.09 7.49 -26.74
CA GLU A 509 -8.48 7.12 -26.49
C GLU A 509 -9.25 8.34 -25.94
N LYS A 510 -10.30 8.77 -26.65
CA LYS A 510 -11.15 9.88 -26.22
C LYS A 510 -12.24 9.40 -25.25
N ILE A 511 -12.21 9.92 -24.02
CA ILE A 511 -13.26 9.74 -23.02
C ILE A 511 -14.13 11.00 -23.00
N ARG A 512 -15.25 10.97 -23.73
CA ARG A 512 -16.11 12.15 -23.93
C ARG A 512 -16.93 12.49 -22.69
N TYR A 513 -17.20 13.77 -22.48
CA TYR A 513 -18.21 14.17 -21.50
C TYR A 513 -19.59 13.56 -21.83
N PRO A 514 -20.44 13.28 -20.83
CA PRO A 514 -21.74 12.65 -21.06
C PRO A 514 -22.74 13.54 -21.85
N ALA A 515 -22.53 14.85 -21.82
CA ALA A 515 -23.32 15.85 -22.54
C ALA A 515 -22.43 17.08 -22.85
N GLY A 516 -22.95 18.07 -23.58
CA GLY A 516 -22.24 19.32 -23.81
C GLY A 516 -21.94 20.05 -22.49
N VAL A 517 -20.66 20.25 -22.18
CA VAL A 517 -20.19 20.92 -20.96
C VAL A 517 -19.78 22.35 -21.29
N ALA A 518 -20.35 23.31 -20.56
CA ALA A 518 -19.99 24.73 -20.65
C ALA A 518 -18.52 24.93 -20.29
N GLU A 519 -17.87 25.93 -20.89
CA GLU A 519 -16.43 26.15 -20.72
C GLU A 519 -15.97 26.36 -19.27
N ALA A 520 -16.81 26.97 -18.42
CA ALA A 520 -16.55 27.16 -17.00
C ALA A 520 -16.61 25.86 -16.19
N ASP A 521 -17.33 24.84 -16.69
CA ASP A 521 -17.56 23.57 -16.00
C ASP A 521 -16.60 22.46 -16.45
N ARG A 522 -15.70 22.73 -17.41
CA ARG A 522 -14.78 21.71 -17.94
C ARG A 522 -13.64 21.42 -16.95
N ALA A 523 -13.20 20.17 -16.93
CA ALA A 523 -12.00 19.77 -16.21
C ALA A 523 -10.76 20.46 -16.82
N ARG A 524 -10.15 21.38 -16.06
CA ARG A 524 -8.92 22.10 -16.45
C ARG A 524 -7.68 21.67 -15.67
N GLU A 525 -7.87 20.96 -14.58
CA GLU A 525 -6.85 20.54 -13.64
C GLU A 525 -7.33 19.25 -13.00
N PHE A 526 -6.45 18.26 -12.94
CA PHE A 526 -6.74 16.96 -12.35
C PHE A 526 -5.97 16.83 -11.05
N ALA A 527 -6.69 16.44 -9.99
CA ALA A 527 -6.10 15.97 -8.76
C ALA A 527 -6.31 14.46 -8.64
N HIS A 528 -5.25 13.76 -8.25
CA HIS A 528 -5.26 12.33 -8.02
C HIS A 528 -4.05 11.94 -7.18
N ARG A 529 -4.16 10.79 -6.51
CA ARG A 529 -2.97 10.10 -6.00
C ARG A 529 -2.11 9.62 -7.17
N ALA A 530 -0.79 9.75 -7.05
CA ALA A 530 0.17 9.24 -8.03
C ALA A 530 -0.12 7.78 -8.41
N GLY A 531 -0.18 7.49 -9.72
CA GLY A 531 -0.52 6.18 -10.25
C GLY A 531 -2.00 5.77 -10.12
N GLY A 532 -2.86 6.59 -9.51
CA GLY A 532 -4.30 6.36 -9.43
C GLY A 532 -4.98 6.36 -10.80
N THR A 533 -6.06 5.59 -10.94
CA THR A 533 -6.88 5.50 -12.18
C THR A 533 -8.19 6.28 -12.09
N THR A 534 -8.45 6.94 -10.96
CA THR A 534 -9.57 7.86 -10.78
C THR A 534 -9.01 9.25 -10.61
N LEU A 535 -9.42 10.17 -11.49
CA LEU A 535 -9.02 11.57 -11.45
C LEU A 535 -10.21 12.41 -11.00
N VAL A 536 -9.97 13.45 -10.22
CA VAL A 536 -11.00 14.45 -9.91
C VAL A 536 -10.62 15.81 -10.46
N ALA A 537 -11.62 16.55 -10.92
CA ALA A 537 -11.46 17.91 -11.39
C ALA A 537 -12.63 18.76 -10.92
N ARG A 538 -12.41 20.06 -10.73
CA ARG A 538 -13.50 21.00 -10.45
C ARG A 538 -14.41 21.12 -11.67
N ALA A 539 -15.71 21.22 -11.44
CA ALA A 539 -16.74 21.37 -12.46
C ALA A 539 -17.47 22.72 -12.26
N GLY A 540 -16.72 23.82 -12.35
CA GLY A 540 -17.23 25.17 -12.09
C GLY A 540 -17.88 25.26 -10.70
N ASP A 541 -19.06 25.88 -10.64
CA ASP A 541 -19.86 26.01 -9.41
C ASP A 541 -20.77 24.80 -9.14
N ARG A 542 -20.77 23.80 -10.03
CA ARG A 542 -21.65 22.63 -9.92
C ARG A 542 -21.13 21.57 -8.95
N GLY A 543 -19.82 21.47 -8.81
CA GLY A 543 -19.17 20.45 -7.99
C GLY A 543 -17.91 19.88 -8.63
N LEU A 544 -17.87 18.56 -8.74
CA LEU A 544 -16.67 17.82 -9.13
C LEU A 544 -16.96 16.88 -10.28
N TRP A 545 -16.05 16.83 -11.25
CA TRP A 545 -15.92 15.70 -12.13
C TRP A 545 -15.09 14.61 -11.45
N ALA A 546 -15.55 13.36 -11.56
CA ALA A 546 -14.75 12.18 -11.35
C ALA A 546 -14.61 11.45 -12.70
N LEU A 547 -13.38 11.27 -13.15
CA LEU A 547 -13.03 10.51 -14.34
C LEU A 547 -12.47 9.17 -13.91
N ASP A 548 -13.20 8.10 -14.21
CA ASP A 548 -12.75 6.73 -14.03
C ASP A 548 -12.10 6.25 -15.34
N LEU A 549 -10.78 6.05 -15.30
CA LEU A 549 -10.00 5.59 -16.45
C LEU A 549 -10.16 4.09 -16.69
N ASP A 550 -10.61 3.31 -15.72
CA ASP A 550 -10.86 1.88 -15.87
C ASP A 550 -12.21 1.66 -16.58
N ALA A 551 -13.24 2.39 -16.17
CA ALA A 551 -14.57 2.35 -16.78
C ALA A 551 -14.72 3.24 -18.02
N ARG A 552 -13.78 4.19 -18.25
CA ARG A 552 -13.89 5.24 -19.29
C ARG A 552 -15.16 6.06 -19.14
N THR A 553 -15.46 6.48 -17.92
CA THR A 553 -16.67 7.25 -17.63
C THR A 553 -16.38 8.51 -16.83
N TRP A 554 -17.13 9.55 -17.15
CA TRP A 554 -17.22 10.76 -16.36
C TRP A 554 -18.45 10.71 -15.47
N ARG A 555 -18.28 11.14 -14.22
CA ARG A 555 -19.38 11.37 -13.29
C ARG A 555 -19.30 12.79 -12.76
N LEU A 556 -20.42 13.50 -12.82
CA LEU A 556 -20.56 14.76 -12.12
C LEU A 556 -21.12 14.50 -10.72
N VAL A 557 -20.41 14.94 -9.70
CA VAL A 557 -20.84 14.92 -8.30
C VAL A 557 -21.27 16.32 -7.91
N GLY A 558 -22.54 16.44 -7.50
CA GLY A 558 -23.14 17.69 -7.05
C GLY A 558 -22.62 18.11 -5.68
N ALA A 559 -21.46 18.75 -5.65
CA ALA A 559 -20.85 19.29 -4.43
C ALA A 559 -21.11 20.80 -4.27
N GLY A 560 -21.66 21.49 -5.27
CA GLY A 560 -21.70 22.96 -5.30
C GLY A 560 -20.30 23.56 -5.50
N PRO A 561 -20.08 24.85 -5.20
CA PRO A 561 -18.77 25.47 -5.37
C PRO A 561 -17.72 24.83 -4.46
N VAL A 562 -16.70 24.22 -5.07
CA VAL A 562 -15.58 23.57 -4.38
C VAL A 562 -14.30 24.34 -4.62
N ILE A 563 -13.47 24.46 -3.58
CA ILE A 563 -12.20 25.19 -3.65
C ILE A 563 -11.01 24.25 -3.87
N ALA A 564 -11.08 23.04 -3.33
CA ALA A 564 -10.10 21.98 -3.52
C ALA A 564 -10.77 20.59 -3.54
N ALA A 565 -10.16 19.63 -4.23
CA ALA A 565 -10.65 18.27 -4.33
C ALA A 565 -9.49 17.31 -4.58
N ASN A 566 -9.61 16.07 -4.09
CA ASN A 566 -8.67 14.99 -4.41
C ASN A 566 -9.33 13.60 -4.19
N THR A 567 -8.66 12.53 -4.62
CA THR A 567 -9.07 11.13 -4.42
C THR A 567 -7.87 10.19 -4.33
N ALA A 568 -7.95 9.16 -3.49
CA ALA A 568 -6.92 8.13 -3.38
C ALA A 568 -7.01 7.07 -4.50
N GLY A 569 -8.09 7.12 -5.30
CA GLY A 569 -8.33 6.25 -6.45
C GLY A 569 -9.63 5.45 -6.35
N ALA A 570 -9.73 4.40 -7.17
CA ALA A 570 -10.91 3.57 -7.27
C ALA A 570 -11.29 2.92 -5.92
N GLY A 571 -12.59 2.91 -5.60
CA GLY A 571 -13.12 2.38 -4.35
C GLY A 571 -12.85 3.23 -3.10
N THR A 572 -12.27 4.43 -3.27
CA THR A 572 -12.06 5.39 -2.19
C THR A 572 -12.94 6.63 -2.37
N PRO A 573 -13.25 7.37 -1.28
CA PRO A 573 -14.09 8.54 -1.39
C PRO A 573 -13.46 9.66 -2.24
N LEU A 574 -14.30 10.39 -2.96
CA LEU A 574 -13.95 11.66 -3.58
C LEU A 574 -14.04 12.75 -2.52
N LEU A 575 -12.95 13.48 -2.28
CA LEU A 575 -12.90 14.54 -1.28
C LEU A 575 -13.14 15.89 -1.94
N ALA A 576 -13.95 16.72 -1.29
CA ALA A 576 -14.26 18.08 -1.71
C ALA A 576 -14.24 19.03 -0.53
N LEU A 577 -13.45 20.09 -0.61
CA LEU A 577 -13.44 21.17 0.36
C LEU A 577 -14.23 22.36 -0.19
N THR A 578 -15.17 22.87 0.61
CA THR A 578 -15.99 24.04 0.27
C THR A 578 -15.48 25.30 0.97
N ALA A 579 -15.85 26.47 0.44
CA ALA A 579 -15.34 27.77 0.93
C ALA A 579 -15.73 28.09 2.38
N ASP A 580 -16.75 27.44 2.94
CA ASP A 580 -17.12 27.54 4.36
C ASP A 580 -16.17 26.77 5.31
N GLY A 581 -15.17 26.06 4.76
CA GLY A 581 -14.21 25.25 5.50
C GLY A 581 -14.66 23.81 5.77
N THR A 582 -15.73 23.36 5.12
CA THR A 582 -16.25 22.00 5.26
C THR A 582 -15.61 21.04 4.25
N LEU A 583 -14.96 19.99 4.73
CA LEU A 583 -14.54 18.85 3.94
C LEU A 583 -15.69 17.85 3.83
N ARG A 584 -15.95 17.38 2.62
CA ARG A 584 -17.03 16.44 2.28
C ARG A 584 -16.44 15.26 1.54
N ALA A 585 -16.92 14.07 1.85
CA ALA A 585 -16.57 12.83 1.17
C ALA A 585 -17.78 12.33 0.41
N PHE A 586 -17.56 11.94 -0.85
CA PHE A 586 -18.57 11.35 -1.71
C PHE A 586 -18.13 9.96 -2.13
N ASP A 587 -19.06 9.02 -2.13
CA ASP A 587 -18.84 7.70 -2.67
C ASP A 587 -18.54 7.78 -4.19
N SER A 588 -17.44 7.15 -4.62
CA SER A 588 -16.95 7.27 -6.00
C SER A 588 -17.92 6.66 -7.02
N GLU A 589 -18.66 5.62 -6.64
CA GLU A 589 -19.56 4.89 -7.54
C GLU A 589 -20.95 5.52 -7.64
N SER A 590 -21.53 5.97 -6.53
CA SER A 590 -22.88 6.55 -6.51
C SER A 590 -22.87 8.07 -6.61
N GLY A 591 -21.78 8.73 -6.24
CA GLY A 591 -21.69 10.18 -6.10
C GLY A 591 -22.46 10.74 -4.90
N ARG A 592 -22.97 9.89 -3.99
CA ARG A 592 -23.66 10.32 -2.77
C ARG A 592 -22.65 10.80 -1.74
N GLU A 593 -23.00 11.86 -1.02
CA GLU A 593 -22.25 12.27 0.17
C GLU A 593 -22.34 11.17 1.23
N ILE A 594 -21.19 10.74 1.75
CA ILE A 594 -21.07 9.71 2.78
C ILE A 594 -20.59 10.28 4.12
N ALA A 595 -19.81 11.36 4.10
CA ALA A 595 -19.35 12.03 5.32
C ALA A 595 -19.13 13.53 5.08
N ARG A 596 -19.21 14.31 6.15
CA ARG A 596 -18.94 15.76 6.14
C ARG A 596 -18.36 16.21 7.46
N LYS A 597 -17.38 17.11 7.42
CA LYS A 597 -16.75 17.65 8.61
C LYS A 597 -16.19 19.04 8.35
N ARG A 598 -16.42 19.96 9.28
CA ARG A 598 -15.71 21.24 9.29
C ARG A 598 -14.27 21.00 9.71
N VAL A 599 -13.33 21.28 8.82
CA VAL A 599 -11.89 21.07 9.06
C VAL A 599 -11.15 22.39 9.22
N LEU A 600 -11.54 23.44 8.49
CA LEU A 600 -10.92 24.75 8.64
C LEU A 600 -11.58 25.53 9.79
N ALA A 601 -10.74 26.22 10.58
CA ALA A 601 -11.17 27.11 11.64
C ALA A 601 -12.02 28.25 11.07
N HIS A 602 -11.63 28.82 9.93
CA HIS A 602 -12.27 29.96 9.30
C HIS A 602 -12.70 29.65 7.84
N PRO A 603 -13.80 30.25 7.36
CA PRO A 603 -14.14 30.22 5.94
C PRO A 603 -13.01 30.83 5.10
N VAL A 604 -12.83 30.31 3.89
CA VAL A 604 -11.85 30.81 2.92
C VAL A 604 -12.37 32.11 2.33
N THR A 605 -11.57 33.17 2.45
CA THR A 605 -11.88 34.48 1.89
C THR A 605 -11.81 34.46 0.36
N GLU A 606 -12.80 35.06 -0.28
CA GLU A 606 -12.83 35.20 -1.74
C GLU A 606 -11.60 35.97 -2.25
N GLY A 607 -10.95 35.46 -3.29
CA GLY A 607 -9.71 36.04 -3.85
C GLY A 607 -8.43 35.78 -3.04
N GLY A 608 -8.52 35.17 -1.85
CA GLY A 608 -7.37 34.76 -1.06
C GLY A 608 -6.73 33.44 -1.53
N PRO A 609 -5.58 33.04 -0.95
CA PRO A 609 -4.97 31.75 -1.24
C PRO A 609 -5.92 30.62 -0.85
N ARG A 610 -5.92 29.56 -1.68
CA ARG A 610 -6.82 28.43 -1.51
C ARG A 610 -6.09 27.28 -0.81
N PRO A 611 -6.71 26.66 0.20
CA PRO A 611 -6.28 25.36 0.68
C PRO A 611 -6.18 24.32 -0.43
N VAL A 612 -5.32 23.34 -0.22
CA VAL A 612 -5.03 22.18 -1.06
C VAL A 612 -5.39 20.91 -0.29
N ILE A 613 -5.74 19.86 -1.00
CA ILE A 613 -5.89 18.52 -0.44
C ILE A 613 -4.80 17.66 -1.08
N GLU A 614 -3.79 17.27 -0.32
CA GLU A 614 -2.89 16.18 -0.69
C GLU A 614 -3.46 14.86 -0.17
N ILE A 615 -3.20 13.74 -0.84
CA ILE A 615 -3.80 12.46 -0.47
C ILE A 615 -2.91 11.28 -0.79
N ASP A 616 -2.63 10.44 0.20
CA ASP A 616 -1.93 9.16 0.06
C ASP A 616 -2.93 7.98 0.00
N THR A 617 -2.47 6.75 0.23
CA THR A 617 -3.29 5.54 0.18
C THR A 617 -4.23 5.35 1.38
N SER A 618 -4.03 6.11 2.46
CA SER A 618 -4.75 5.98 3.72
C SER A 618 -5.15 7.30 4.40
N ARG A 619 -4.52 8.42 4.06
CA ARG A 619 -4.71 9.74 4.66
C ARG A 619 -4.81 10.84 3.62
N ALA A 620 -5.54 11.89 3.97
CA ALA A 620 -5.52 13.16 3.25
C ALA A 620 -4.96 14.26 4.14
N TYR A 621 -4.26 15.23 3.56
CA TYR A 621 -3.66 16.35 4.25
C TYR A 621 -4.27 17.65 3.75
N VAL A 622 -4.88 18.41 4.66
CA VAL A 622 -5.58 19.66 4.34
C VAL A 622 -4.95 20.80 5.14
N ASN A 623 -4.39 21.78 4.45
CA ASN A 623 -3.83 22.97 5.07
C ASN A 623 -4.92 23.95 5.54
N ASP A 624 -4.82 24.40 6.78
CA ASP A 624 -5.54 25.56 7.29
C ASP A 624 -4.57 26.75 7.37
N ILE A 625 -4.60 27.56 6.31
CA ILE A 625 -3.69 28.68 6.10
C ILE A 625 -3.80 29.72 7.23
N ALA A 626 -5.02 29.99 7.69
CA ALA A 626 -5.27 30.98 8.73
C ALA A 626 -4.82 30.50 10.11
N ALA A 627 -5.01 29.21 10.38
CA ALA A 627 -4.59 28.58 11.64
C ALA A 627 -3.10 28.19 11.66
N ARG A 628 -2.39 28.25 10.53
CA ARG A 628 -1.00 27.75 10.37
C ARG A 628 -0.88 26.27 10.71
N THR A 629 -1.84 25.48 10.25
CA THR A 629 -1.86 24.04 10.50
C THR A 629 -2.02 23.24 9.23
N VAL A 630 -1.68 21.96 9.29
CA VAL A 630 -2.08 20.94 8.32
C VAL A 630 -2.77 19.82 9.06
N HIS A 631 -3.99 19.49 8.67
CA HIS A 631 -4.78 18.41 9.27
C HIS A 631 -4.58 17.12 8.49
N GLU A 632 -4.15 16.08 9.19
CA GLU A 632 -4.18 14.72 8.68
C GLU A 632 -5.57 14.13 8.90
N ILE A 633 -6.23 13.73 7.82
CA ILE A 633 -7.59 13.25 7.78
C ILE A 633 -7.60 11.76 7.42
N ASP A 634 -8.22 10.95 8.26
CA ASP A 634 -8.58 9.58 7.95
C ASP A 634 -9.90 9.58 7.16
N TYR A 635 -9.80 9.58 5.84
CA TYR A 635 -10.97 9.63 4.97
C TYR A 635 -11.76 8.31 4.94
N ALA A 636 -11.20 7.22 5.45
CA ALA A 636 -11.88 5.94 5.59
C ALA A 636 -12.68 5.83 6.90
N ASP A 637 -12.57 6.83 7.78
CA ASP A 637 -13.17 6.86 9.12
C ASP A 637 -13.92 8.19 9.33
N ASP A 638 -14.98 8.41 8.54
CA ASP A 638 -15.88 9.57 8.61
C ASP A 638 -15.15 10.94 8.66
N LEU A 639 -14.07 11.07 7.88
CA LEU A 639 -13.21 12.26 7.85
C LEU A 639 -12.64 12.62 9.23
N ARG A 640 -12.32 11.63 10.08
CA ARG A 640 -11.71 11.89 11.38
C ARG A 640 -10.37 12.62 11.20
N VAL A 641 -10.15 13.66 12.01
CA VAL A 641 -8.84 14.31 12.07
C VAL A 641 -7.97 13.40 12.92
N ALA A 642 -7.00 12.74 12.31
CA ALA A 642 -6.11 11.81 12.97
C ALA A 642 -5.01 12.55 13.75
N ARG A 643 -4.40 13.54 13.11
CA ARG A 643 -3.37 14.42 13.68
C ARG A 643 -3.51 15.83 13.12
N THR A 644 -2.89 16.79 13.79
CA THR A 644 -2.76 18.18 13.29
C THR A 644 -1.32 18.59 13.47
N PHE A 645 -0.68 19.00 12.38
CA PHE A 645 0.67 19.53 12.38
C PHE A 645 0.59 21.03 12.55
N GLU A 646 1.17 21.56 13.62
CA GLU A 646 1.30 23.00 13.86
C GLU A 646 2.56 23.51 13.18
N LEU A 647 2.45 24.67 12.51
CA LEU A 647 3.53 25.27 11.75
C LEU A 647 3.82 26.68 12.25
N ASP A 648 5.09 27.07 12.17
CA ASP A 648 5.55 28.42 12.47
C ASP A 648 5.21 29.42 11.35
N ILE A 649 4.95 28.91 10.14
CA ILE A 649 4.64 29.66 8.92
C ILE A 649 3.18 29.48 8.47
N ARG A 650 2.69 30.33 7.55
CA ARG A 650 1.40 30.05 6.88
C ARG A 650 1.59 28.97 5.84
N SER A 651 0.83 27.88 5.94
CA SER A 651 0.83 26.76 4.98
C SER A 651 0.12 27.11 3.68
N THR A 652 0.57 28.16 2.98
CA THR A 652 -0.15 28.71 1.82
C THR A 652 -0.15 27.74 0.64
N TYR A 653 1.01 27.16 0.38
CA TYR A 653 1.20 26.12 -0.62
C TYR A 653 1.66 24.83 0.05
N LEU A 654 1.23 23.71 -0.52
CA LEU A 654 1.49 22.38 -0.02
C LEU A 654 1.68 21.42 -1.21
N VAL A 655 2.70 20.56 -1.16
CA VAL A 655 2.81 19.41 -2.04
C VAL A 655 3.38 18.21 -1.29
N GLU A 656 2.93 17.01 -1.64
CA GLU A 656 3.47 15.77 -1.10
C GLU A 656 4.68 15.26 -1.90
N THR A 657 5.65 14.70 -1.19
CA THR A 657 6.88 14.10 -1.71
C THR A 657 7.14 12.75 -1.04
N GLY A 658 8.02 11.94 -1.62
CA GLY A 658 8.36 10.59 -1.15
C GLY A 658 7.66 9.49 -1.94
N ARG A 659 7.29 9.77 -3.19
CA ARG A 659 6.49 8.89 -4.05
C ARG A 659 7.25 8.39 -5.26
#